data_AF-A0A3B1DZ23-F1
#
_entry.id   AF-A0A3B1DZ23-F1
#
_cell.length_a   1.000
_cell.length_b   1.000
_cell.length_c   1.000
_cell.angle_alpha   90.00
_cell.angle_beta   90.00
_cell.angle_gamma   90.00
#
_symmetry.space_group_name_H-M   'P 1'
#
loop_
_entity.id
_entity.type
_entity.pdbx_description
1 polymer ?
#
loop_
_entity_poly.entity_id
_entity_poly.type
_entity_poly.pdbx_seq_one_letter_code
_entity_poly.pdbx_strand_id
1 'polypeptide(L)'
;RFTDDQCKRFVRAACKRGWQRHFHRSGLGCLLIVLGLVCFWLAIIPLVWLDNHYNFGRTVLAFVSIFIYAIALGFPATVVIIIRDHLLLRRIRHVLRARGTCPACQYSLLGIVVSAGNIVICPECGIEVEVDESLNELTTDEQGRARFMPTERIEGSQFWTERRKRLTKRVAIGLGVFLFLVLPAGWGGYELFLWQQAKRAAAERPDVAGVLEFVESHQPSGVTAVEPNAFDVLAEVDLLRADITAEVSSRPEYYDEEYGSSPWPDFAAIYIPYPDEETAARWAERWVSRKLAEDLLVAYREGGVFEMLDSLTEMRRAVRGLVVTSPGPLIVAAFPSLGKERELARINGARMHLAILAEDRDEFISAMSANLALGRSLQHQASAIEALAALAIESVTYDRLRYLFPHHPESDWLDHIDAAIRQQRAPLARDHTIEGERVYQLDILAWVFADPSNVRFGRFSKTVREYVDWMASDLSGQRLGTYAENRDSMNAYFDAMAESAVFDPFERPPLPTVTGDLVLLEMLLPALSRILEHADQIETRRRGTAVMIALERHYLAHGFYPDTLSALVPEYLAVLPIDPWTGEPLRYRLHGEGASAYVLYSVGPDAEDNGGQPDEDFNARRDRNPDIILSPPANDASP
;
A
#
# COMPACT_ATOMS: atom_id res chain seq x y z
N ARG A 1 43.46 47.46 39.27
CA ARG A 1 43.47 46.73 37.97
C ARG A 1 44.91 46.64 37.49
N PHE A 2 45.46 45.44 37.31
CA PHE A 2 46.82 45.27 36.79
C PHE A 2 46.95 45.79 35.35
N THR A 3 48.13 46.30 34.99
CA THR A 3 48.45 46.63 33.59
C THR A 3 48.61 45.36 32.76
N ASP A 4 48.41 45.46 31.43
CA ASP A 4 48.55 44.31 30.52
C ASP A 4 49.96 43.66 30.60
N ASP A 5 50.99 44.45 30.87
CA ASP A 5 52.35 43.94 31.01
C ASP A 5 52.52 43.16 32.32
N GLN A 6 51.95 43.65 33.43
CA GLN A 6 51.91 42.92 34.72
C GLN A 6 51.17 41.58 34.58
N CYS A 7 50.00 41.56 33.90
CA CYS A 7 49.26 40.33 33.63
C CYS A 7 50.08 39.31 32.83
N LYS A 8 50.79 39.75 31.79
CA LYS A 8 51.68 38.88 30.98
C LYS A 8 52.84 38.31 31.79
N ARG A 9 53.36 39.05 32.77
CA ARG A 9 54.43 38.61 33.67
C ARG A 9 53.94 37.58 34.69
N PHE A 10 52.78 37.79 35.32
CA PHE A 10 52.16 36.79 36.22
C PHE A 10 51.89 35.46 35.52
N VAL A 11 51.38 35.50 34.28
CA VAL A 11 51.16 34.29 33.46
C VAL A 11 52.48 33.60 33.13
N ARG A 12 53.53 34.35 32.78
CA ARG A 12 54.88 33.80 32.53
C ARG A 12 55.46 33.12 33.77
N ALA A 13 55.37 33.77 34.94
CA ALA A 13 55.83 33.22 36.22
C ALA A 13 55.06 31.95 36.61
N ALA A 14 53.74 31.93 36.44
CA ALA A 14 52.90 30.75 36.69
C ALA A 14 53.17 29.59 35.71
N CYS A 15 53.79 29.86 34.56
CA CYS A 15 54.11 28.87 33.52
C CYS A 15 55.57 28.34 33.54
N LYS A 16 56.41 28.77 34.49
CA LYS A 16 57.87 28.52 34.49
C LYS A 16 58.30 27.07 34.84
N ARG A 17 57.45 26.23 35.45
CA ARG A 17 57.75 24.80 35.72
C ARG A 17 57.31 23.89 34.56
N GLY A 18 58.27 23.30 33.85
CA GLY A 18 58.08 22.61 32.56
C GLY A 18 57.23 21.33 32.58
N TRP A 19 57.42 20.41 33.53
CA TRP A 19 56.75 19.10 33.49
C TRP A 19 55.22 19.16 33.75
N GLN A 20 54.79 19.96 34.72
CA GLN A 20 53.36 20.18 35.01
C GLN A 20 52.61 20.88 33.86
N ARG A 21 53.31 21.64 33.00
CA ARG A 21 52.71 22.33 31.85
C ARG A 21 52.26 21.35 30.77
N HIS A 22 53.03 20.30 30.54
CA HIS A 22 52.66 19.22 29.62
C HIS A 22 51.51 18.41 30.19
N PHE A 23 51.55 18.04 31.47
CA PHE A 23 50.47 17.28 32.13
C PHE A 23 49.11 18.00 32.07
N HIS A 24 49.05 19.31 32.39
CA HIS A 24 47.79 20.07 32.33
C HIS A 24 47.29 20.28 30.90
N ARG A 25 48.18 20.48 29.92
CA ARG A 25 47.79 20.62 28.50
C ARG A 25 47.27 19.31 27.93
N SER A 26 47.95 18.20 28.20
CA SER A 26 47.50 16.88 27.80
C SER A 26 46.19 16.52 28.51
N GLY A 27 46.04 16.82 29.80
CA GLY A 27 44.80 16.60 30.53
C GLY A 27 43.60 17.43 30.02
N LEU A 28 43.80 18.71 29.70
CA LEU A 28 42.77 19.55 29.07
C LEU A 28 42.43 19.08 27.64
N GLY A 29 43.43 18.59 26.89
CA GLY A 29 43.23 17.96 25.59
C GLY A 29 42.40 16.68 25.68
N CYS A 30 42.75 15.77 26.59
CA CYS A 30 41.96 14.56 26.86
C CYS A 30 40.53 14.89 27.31
N LEU A 31 40.37 15.90 28.17
CA LEU A 31 39.05 16.34 28.61
C LEU A 31 38.21 16.89 27.45
N LEU A 32 38.81 17.66 26.54
CA LEU A 32 38.13 18.15 25.34
C LEU A 32 37.66 16.98 24.45
N ILE A 33 38.53 15.99 24.25
CA ILE A 33 38.23 14.80 23.45
C ILE A 33 37.10 13.99 24.10
N VAL A 34 37.18 13.73 25.40
CA VAL A 34 36.16 12.96 26.13
C VAL A 34 34.81 13.68 26.13
N LEU A 35 34.78 14.99 26.44
CA LEU A 35 33.53 15.76 26.39
C LEU A 35 32.97 15.85 24.96
N GLY A 36 33.83 15.99 23.95
CA GLY A 36 33.44 15.95 22.56
C GLY A 36 32.80 14.62 22.17
N LEU A 37 33.41 13.50 22.56
CA LEU A 37 32.86 12.15 22.31
C LEU A 37 31.55 11.92 23.05
N VAL A 38 31.44 12.34 24.31
CA VAL A 38 30.19 12.21 25.09
C VAL A 38 29.07 13.05 24.47
N CYS A 39 29.34 14.30 24.10
CA CYS A 39 28.36 15.14 23.41
C CYS A 39 27.99 14.57 22.04
N PHE A 40 28.93 13.99 21.30
CA PHE A 40 28.70 13.32 20.01
C PHE A 40 27.83 12.07 20.15
N TRP A 41 28.03 11.26 21.19
CA TRP A 41 27.20 10.06 21.41
C TRP A 41 25.81 10.40 21.97
N LEU A 42 25.70 11.34 22.92
CA LEU A 42 24.40 11.84 23.41
C LEU A 42 23.58 12.53 22.31
N ALA A 43 24.25 13.02 21.28
CA ALA A 43 23.67 13.58 20.08
C ALA A 43 23.15 12.52 19.10
N ILE A 44 23.96 11.50 18.83
CA ILE A 44 23.69 10.48 17.80
C ILE A 44 22.71 9.42 18.28
N ILE A 45 22.79 8.98 19.54
CA ILE A 45 21.95 7.89 20.05
C ILE A 45 20.45 8.23 19.92
N PRO A 46 19.97 9.43 20.33
CA PRO A 46 18.58 9.82 20.13
C PRO A 46 18.23 9.98 18.65
N LEU A 47 19.15 10.46 17.82
CA LEU A 47 18.92 10.59 16.38
C LEU A 47 18.73 9.22 15.70
N VAL A 48 19.60 8.26 15.99
CA VAL A 48 19.50 6.88 15.48
C VAL A 48 18.28 6.17 16.05
N TRP A 49 17.94 6.40 17.32
CA TRP A 49 16.73 5.85 17.93
C TRP A 49 15.45 6.44 17.32
N LEU A 50 15.42 7.77 17.11
CA LEU A 50 14.32 8.48 16.45
C LEU A 50 14.21 8.11 14.96
N ASP A 51 15.32 7.90 14.28
CA ASP A 51 15.35 7.41 12.89
C ASP A 51 14.82 5.97 12.83
N ASN A 52 15.24 5.09 13.75
CA ASN A 52 14.71 3.72 13.77
C ASN A 52 13.22 3.62 14.15
N HIS A 53 12.69 4.52 15.00
CA HIS A 53 11.29 4.45 15.47
C HIS A 53 10.31 5.34 14.68
N TYR A 54 10.78 6.47 14.17
CA TYR A 54 9.95 7.50 13.53
C TYR A 54 10.45 7.87 12.13
N ASN A 55 11.67 7.46 11.77
CA ASN A 55 12.18 7.33 10.41
C ASN A 55 12.10 8.69 9.66
N PHE A 56 12.60 9.70 10.37
CA PHE A 56 12.65 11.09 9.92
C PHE A 56 13.37 11.21 8.57
N GLY A 57 12.74 11.83 7.57
CA GLY A 57 13.34 11.99 6.24
C GLY A 57 14.76 12.59 6.30
N ARG A 58 15.66 12.12 5.41
CA ARG A 58 17.11 12.43 5.40
C ARG A 58 17.42 13.93 5.56
N THR A 59 16.58 14.80 5.03
CA THR A 59 16.74 16.26 5.09
C THR A 59 16.53 16.81 6.50
N VAL A 60 15.52 16.34 7.23
CA VAL A 60 15.27 16.78 8.62
C VAL A 60 16.36 16.24 9.54
N LEU A 61 16.77 14.99 9.33
CA LEU A 61 17.90 14.40 10.05
C LEU A 61 19.19 15.19 9.80
N ALA A 62 19.44 15.66 8.58
CA ALA A 62 20.58 16.51 8.23
C ALA A 62 20.54 17.88 8.94
N PHE A 63 19.38 18.54 8.98
CA PHE A 63 19.26 19.83 9.68
C PHE A 63 19.43 19.71 11.20
N VAL A 64 18.82 18.69 11.81
CA VAL A 64 18.94 18.45 13.25
C VAL A 64 20.38 18.03 13.61
N SER A 65 21.02 17.19 12.79
CA SER A 65 22.39 16.74 13.02
C SER A 65 23.41 17.89 12.88
N ILE A 66 23.29 18.79 11.89
CA ILE A 66 24.16 19.98 11.78
C ILE A 66 24.12 20.83 13.06
N PHE A 67 22.93 21.06 13.62
CA PHE A 67 22.76 21.88 14.81
C PHE A 67 23.30 21.20 16.07
N ILE A 68 23.06 19.89 16.19
CA ILE A 68 23.58 19.08 17.27
C ILE A 68 25.12 19.00 17.20
N TYR A 69 25.72 18.89 16.01
CA TYR A 69 27.17 18.94 15.83
C TYR A 69 27.74 20.32 16.19
N ALA A 70 27.04 21.41 15.86
CA ALA A 70 27.46 22.75 16.26
C ALA A 70 27.47 22.92 17.79
N ILE A 71 26.48 22.37 18.50
CA ILE A 71 26.45 22.36 19.97
C ILE A 71 27.55 21.44 20.55
N ALA A 72 27.70 20.24 20.00
CA ALA A 72 28.68 19.24 20.44
C ALA A 72 30.13 19.70 20.24
N LEU A 73 30.41 20.56 19.26
CA LEU A 73 31.74 21.17 19.06
C LEU A 73 31.94 22.42 19.94
N GLY A 74 30.90 23.24 20.11
CA GLY A 74 30.99 24.51 20.85
C GLY A 74 31.03 24.35 22.38
N PHE A 75 30.25 23.41 22.92
CA PHE A 75 30.12 23.25 24.38
C PHE A 75 31.40 22.74 25.05
N PRO A 76 32.07 21.66 24.57
CA PRO A 76 33.32 21.17 25.15
C PRO A 76 34.45 22.20 25.09
N ALA A 77 34.57 22.93 23.97
CA ALA A 77 35.57 23.99 23.81
C ALA A 77 35.37 25.11 24.84
N THR A 78 34.11 25.49 25.09
CA THR A 78 33.76 26.50 26.08
C THR A 78 34.09 26.03 27.51
N VAL A 79 33.73 24.78 27.86
CA VAL A 79 34.03 24.18 29.17
C VAL A 79 35.55 24.08 29.41
N VAL A 80 36.33 23.70 28.39
CA VAL A 80 37.79 23.59 28.50
C VAL A 80 38.45 24.96 28.68
N ILE A 81 37.95 26.00 28.01
CA ILE A 81 38.41 27.38 28.23
C ILE A 81 38.12 27.82 29.67
N ILE A 82 36.92 27.53 30.19
CA ILE A 82 36.52 27.84 31.57
C ILE A 82 37.47 27.16 32.56
N ILE A 83 37.70 25.84 32.43
CA ILE A 83 38.54 25.07 33.34
C ILE A 83 40.00 25.53 33.25
N ARG A 84 40.50 25.82 32.04
CA ARG A 84 41.84 26.36 31.84
C ARG A 84 42.02 27.69 32.58
N ASP A 85 41.08 28.62 32.43
CA ASP A 85 41.13 29.92 33.12
C ASP A 85 41.08 29.74 34.64
N HIS A 86 40.23 28.83 35.14
CA HIS A 86 40.17 28.50 36.57
C HIS A 86 41.48 27.91 37.11
N LEU A 87 42.08 26.96 36.40
CA LEU A 87 43.37 26.35 36.79
C LEU A 87 44.49 27.39 36.79
N LEU A 88 44.52 28.28 35.80
CA LEU A 88 45.49 29.35 35.70
C LEU A 88 45.35 30.35 36.85
N LEU A 89 44.13 30.76 37.19
CA LEU A 89 43.86 31.63 38.33
C LEU A 89 44.21 30.97 39.68
N ARG A 90 43.90 29.69 39.85
CA ARG A 90 44.28 28.93 41.05
C ARG A 90 45.80 28.88 41.20
N ARG A 91 46.53 28.74 40.09
CA ARG A 91 47.99 28.72 40.08
C ARG A 91 48.61 30.08 40.36
N ILE A 92 48.08 31.16 39.78
CA ILE A 92 48.51 32.53 40.09
C ILE A 92 48.32 32.83 41.57
N ARG A 93 47.16 32.46 42.15
CA ARG A 93 46.92 32.60 43.60
C ARG A 93 47.90 31.79 44.44
N HIS A 94 48.28 30.60 44.00
CA HIS A 94 49.29 29.80 44.71
C HIS A 94 50.68 30.43 44.64
N VAL A 95 51.11 30.93 43.48
CA VAL A 95 52.39 31.64 43.31
C VAL A 95 52.45 32.88 44.19
N LEU A 96 51.36 33.64 44.29
CA LEU A 96 51.28 34.81 45.16
C LEU A 96 51.33 34.44 46.66
N ARG A 97 50.70 33.34 47.07
CA ARG A 97 50.78 32.86 48.46
C ARG A 97 52.15 32.31 48.83
N ALA A 98 52.77 31.56 47.93
CA ALA A 98 54.07 30.92 48.15
C ALA A 98 55.25 31.91 48.15
N ARG A 99 55.03 33.15 47.67
CA ARG A 99 56.03 34.22 47.69
C ARG A 99 56.03 35.03 48.99
N GLY A 100 55.03 34.86 49.85
CA GLY A 100 54.97 35.43 51.20
C GLY A 100 55.81 34.67 52.24
N THR A 101 56.35 33.50 51.88
CA THR A 101 57.09 32.61 52.79
C THR A 101 58.44 32.21 52.20
N CYS A 102 59.38 31.89 53.07
CA CYS A 102 60.72 31.44 52.70
C CYS A 102 60.64 30.08 51.99
N PRO A 103 61.27 29.90 50.81
CA PRO A 103 61.22 28.64 50.09
C PRO A 103 61.94 27.50 50.80
N ALA A 104 62.91 27.79 51.68
CA ALA A 104 63.71 26.79 52.38
C ALA A 104 63.07 26.34 53.72
N CYS A 105 62.64 27.27 54.57
CA CYS A 105 62.11 26.96 55.90
C CYS A 105 60.64 27.35 56.14
N GLN A 106 59.94 27.88 55.12
CA GLN A 106 58.54 28.33 55.19
C GLN A 106 58.26 29.49 56.17
N TYR A 107 59.29 30.14 56.72
CA TYR A 107 59.11 31.34 57.55
C TYR A 107 58.44 32.47 56.77
N SER A 108 57.52 33.20 57.40
CA SER A 108 56.82 34.33 56.75
C SER A 108 57.78 35.48 56.50
N LEU A 109 57.96 35.86 55.24
CA LEU A 109 58.83 36.97 54.84
C LEU A 109 58.10 38.32 54.84
N LEU A 110 56.82 38.33 55.21
CA LEU A 110 55.97 39.51 55.28
C LEU A 110 56.49 40.53 56.31
N GLY A 111 56.62 41.78 55.91
CA GLY A 111 57.04 42.90 56.74
C GLY A 111 58.56 42.99 56.94
N ILE A 112 59.36 42.10 56.34
CA ILE A 112 60.83 42.14 56.43
C ILE A 112 61.38 43.27 55.55
N VAL A 113 62.42 43.96 56.03
CA VAL A 113 63.08 45.06 55.32
C VAL A 113 63.88 44.51 54.15
N VAL A 114 63.72 45.13 52.98
CA VAL A 114 64.38 44.73 51.74
C VAL A 114 65.69 45.50 51.58
N SER A 115 66.78 44.81 51.27
CA SER A 115 68.11 45.42 51.08
C SER A 115 68.28 46.02 49.67
N ALA A 116 69.31 46.86 49.50
CA ALA A 116 69.64 47.46 48.21
C ALA A 116 69.97 46.37 47.19
N GLY A 117 69.12 46.23 46.16
CA GLY A 117 69.14 45.10 45.23
C GLY A 117 67.85 44.28 45.19
N ASN A 118 66.80 44.68 45.92
CA ASN A 118 65.52 43.98 46.01
C ASN A 118 65.66 42.54 46.54
N ILE A 119 66.48 42.33 47.58
CA ILE A 119 66.67 41.01 48.20
C ILE A 119 66.16 41.04 49.65
N VAL A 120 65.44 39.99 50.05
CA VAL A 120 65.03 39.73 51.42
C VAL A 120 65.81 38.53 51.94
N ILE A 121 66.53 38.71 53.04
CA ILE A 121 67.24 37.63 53.71
C ILE A 121 66.32 37.04 54.76
N CYS A 122 66.06 35.73 54.68
CA CYS A 122 65.22 35.05 55.66
C CYS A 122 65.93 35.04 57.03
N PRO A 123 65.34 35.58 58.09
CA PRO A 123 65.99 35.68 59.41
C PRO A 123 66.19 34.30 60.08
N GLU A 124 65.35 33.32 59.74
CA GLU A 124 65.45 31.95 60.25
C GLU A 124 66.59 31.13 59.62
N CYS A 125 66.71 31.13 58.29
CA CYS A 125 67.63 30.22 57.59
C CYS A 125 68.71 30.93 56.76
N GLY A 126 68.74 32.26 56.76
CA GLY A 126 69.74 33.07 56.07
C GLY A 126 69.66 33.06 54.55
N ILE A 127 68.71 32.36 53.93
CA ILE A 127 68.60 32.30 52.47
C ILE A 127 68.20 33.66 51.91
N GLU A 128 68.88 34.07 50.84
CA GLU A 128 68.58 35.27 50.09
C GLU A 128 67.45 34.99 49.09
N VAL A 129 66.37 35.77 49.20
CA VAL A 129 65.18 35.65 48.34
C VAL A 129 65.03 36.96 47.57
N GLU A 130 65.15 36.88 46.25
CA GLU A 130 64.95 38.02 45.36
C GLU A 130 63.46 38.40 45.31
N VAL A 131 63.20 39.70 45.49
CA VAL A 131 61.88 40.33 45.46
C VAL A 131 61.73 41.07 44.13
N ASP A 132 60.57 40.93 43.49
CA ASP A 132 60.29 41.58 42.21
C ASP A 132 59.47 42.86 42.46
N GLU A 133 60.15 44.01 42.47
CA GLU A 133 59.56 45.34 42.66
C GLU A 133 58.42 45.64 41.67
N SER A 134 58.44 45.03 40.47
CA SER A 134 57.42 45.26 39.43
C SER A 134 56.05 44.65 39.73
N LEU A 135 55.96 43.84 40.78
CA LEU A 135 54.74 43.16 41.22
C LEU A 135 54.03 43.86 42.39
N ASN A 136 54.48 45.07 42.75
CA ASN A 136 53.91 45.88 43.85
C ASN A 136 54.01 45.18 45.22
N GLU A 137 55.05 44.38 45.41
CA GLU A 137 55.29 43.59 46.63
C GLU A 137 56.02 44.39 47.73
N LEU A 138 56.32 45.67 47.50
CA LEU A 138 57.06 46.56 48.40
C LEU A 138 56.17 47.70 48.90
N THR A 139 56.21 47.96 50.21
CA THR A 139 55.59 49.12 50.86
C THR A 139 56.64 49.86 51.68
N THR A 140 56.55 51.19 51.77
CA THR A 140 57.52 51.98 52.53
C THR A 140 57.06 52.14 53.98
N ASP A 141 57.94 51.86 54.95
CA ASP A 141 57.64 52.10 56.36
C ASP A 141 57.78 53.58 56.76
N GLU A 142 57.37 53.92 57.99
CA GLU A 142 57.39 55.31 58.52
C GLU A 142 58.79 55.95 58.51
N GLN A 143 59.85 55.16 58.30
CA GLN A 143 61.25 55.60 58.22
C GLN A 143 61.80 55.61 56.78
N GLY A 144 60.94 55.37 55.78
CA GLY A 144 61.29 55.41 54.36
C GLY A 144 61.99 54.14 53.84
N ARG A 145 62.00 53.03 54.59
CA ARG A 145 62.61 51.77 54.15
C ARG A 145 61.58 50.88 53.46
N ALA A 146 61.97 50.24 52.35
CA ALA A 146 61.11 49.30 51.64
C ALA A 146 60.94 48.00 52.45
N ARG A 147 59.69 47.61 52.71
CA ARG A 147 59.31 46.36 53.37
C ARG A 147 58.52 45.49 52.42
N PHE A 148 58.76 44.19 52.49
CA PHE A 148 58.06 43.20 51.67
C PHE A 148 56.63 43.00 52.19
N MET A 149 55.64 43.58 51.49
CA MET A 149 54.24 43.46 51.82
C MET A 149 53.40 43.32 50.53
N PRO A 150 53.13 42.08 50.06
CA PRO A 150 52.28 41.84 48.90
C PRO A 150 50.84 42.29 49.22
N THR A 151 50.54 43.54 48.88
CA THR A 151 49.26 44.19 49.13
C THR A 151 48.44 44.13 47.86
N GLU A 152 47.57 43.12 47.73
CA GLU A 152 46.21 43.25 47.17
C GLU A 152 45.52 41.88 47.04
N ARG A 153 44.27 41.82 47.49
CA ARG A 153 43.37 40.68 47.23
C ARG A 153 42.95 40.78 45.76
N ILE A 154 43.30 39.78 44.93
CA ILE A 154 42.76 39.70 43.57
C ILE A 154 41.24 39.52 43.68
N GLU A 155 40.48 40.59 43.44
CA GLU A 155 39.07 40.47 43.11
C GLU A 155 38.96 39.64 41.82
N GLY A 156 38.18 38.56 41.88
CA GLY A 156 38.13 37.56 40.81
C GLY A 156 37.86 38.20 39.45
N SER A 157 38.59 37.77 38.42
CA SER A 157 38.29 38.18 37.04
C SER A 157 36.82 37.88 36.74
N GLN A 158 36.03 38.89 36.42
CA GLN A 158 34.65 38.69 36.00
C GLN A 158 34.66 37.84 34.72
N PHE A 159 34.18 36.60 34.82
CA PHE A 159 34.10 35.65 33.72
C PHE A 159 33.39 36.25 32.48
N TRP A 160 32.43 37.15 32.73
CA TRP A 160 31.68 37.95 31.76
C TRP A 160 32.44 39.21 31.32
N THR A 161 33.39 39.07 30.40
CA THR A 161 33.95 40.23 29.69
C THR A 161 32.92 40.81 28.71
N GLU A 162 32.99 42.12 28.39
CA GLU A 162 32.06 42.76 27.44
C GLU A 162 32.03 42.07 26.07
N ARG A 163 33.16 41.51 25.62
CA ARG A 163 33.23 40.72 24.38
C ARG A 163 32.46 39.40 24.49
N ARG A 164 32.58 38.68 25.62
CA ARG A 164 31.83 37.45 25.89
C ARG A 164 30.34 37.74 26.01
N LYS A 165 29.94 38.79 26.75
CA LYS A 165 28.53 39.24 26.85
C LYS A 165 27.92 39.54 25.48
N ARG A 166 28.62 40.25 24.59
CA ARG A 166 28.13 40.55 23.23
C ARG A 166 27.98 39.30 22.37
N LEU A 167 28.93 38.38 22.44
CA LEU A 167 28.86 37.10 21.70
C LEU A 167 27.70 36.25 22.20
N THR A 168 27.58 36.05 23.52
CA THR A 168 26.48 35.28 24.12
C THR A 168 25.13 35.92 23.84
N LYS A 169 25.03 37.26 23.86
CA LYS A 169 23.82 37.98 23.46
C LYS A 169 23.46 37.73 22.00
N ARG A 170 24.43 37.76 21.07
CA ARG A 170 24.18 37.46 19.64
C ARG A 170 23.73 36.02 19.41
N VAL A 171 24.37 35.05 20.07
CA VAL A 171 23.99 33.64 19.99
C VAL A 171 22.59 33.42 20.57
N ALA A 172 22.27 34.03 21.72
CA ALA A 172 20.95 33.95 22.33
C ALA A 172 19.86 34.58 21.43
N ILE A 173 20.15 35.72 20.80
CA ILE A 173 19.23 36.34 19.83
C ILE A 173 19.05 35.43 18.60
N GLY A 174 20.13 34.90 18.03
CA GLY A 174 20.04 34.00 16.86
C GLY A 174 19.27 32.72 17.15
N LEU A 175 19.51 32.11 18.31
CA LEU A 175 18.74 30.96 18.79
C LEU A 175 17.27 31.31 19.01
N GLY A 176 17.00 32.47 19.60
CA GLY A 176 15.64 32.98 19.78
C GLY A 176 14.91 33.18 18.45
N VAL A 177 15.54 33.83 17.46
CA VAL A 177 14.96 34.01 16.12
C VAL A 177 14.69 32.67 15.44
N PHE A 178 15.58 31.69 15.59
CA PHE A 178 15.37 30.37 15.01
C PHE A 178 14.19 29.63 15.67
N LEU A 179 14.18 29.54 17.01
CA LEU A 179 13.18 28.80 17.77
C LEU A 179 11.78 29.42 17.71
N PHE A 180 11.69 30.75 17.73
CA PHE A 180 10.42 31.47 17.83
C PHE A 180 9.91 32.00 16.49
N LEU A 181 10.74 32.00 15.44
CA LEU A 181 10.38 32.61 14.15
C LEU A 181 10.58 31.64 12.99
N VAL A 182 11.80 31.13 12.77
CA VAL A 182 12.11 30.27 11.62
C VAL A 182 11.42 28.91 11.71
N LEU A 183 11.56 28.22 12.85
CA LEU A 183 11.00 26.89 13.04
C LEU A 183 9.46 26.90 13.02
N PRO A 184 8.77 27.82 13.74
CA PRO A 184 7.32 27.95 13.64
C PRO A 184 6.83 28.36 12.25
N ALA A 185 7.56 29.24 11.54
CA ALA A 185 7.18 29.62 10.17
C ALA A 185 7.35 28.46 9.18
N GLY A 186 8.42 27.67 9.30
CA GLY A 186 8.64 26.47 8.49
C GLY A 186 7.56 25.41 8.76
N TRP A 187 7.25 25.16 10.03
CA TRP A 187 6.17 24.24 10.43
C TRP A 187 4.81 24.73 9.93
N GLY A 188 4.49 26.00 10.15
CA GLY A 188 3.23 26.61 9.71
C GLY A 188 3.08 26.60 8.19
N GLY A 189 4.15 26.86 7.44
CA GLY A 189 4.15 26.75 5.98
C GLY A 189 3.94 25.32 5.50
N TYR A 190 4.56 24.34 6.16
CA TYR A 190 4.37 22.92 5.87
C TYR A 190 2.94 22.44 6.16
N GLU A 191 2.37 22.78 7.31
CA GLU A 191 0.97 22.46 7.64
C GLU A 191 -0.01 23.19 6.71
N LEU A 192 0.26 24.44 6.32
CA LEU A 192 -0.55 25.16 5.32
C LEU A 192 -0.51 24.46 3.96
N PHE A 193 0.65 23.97 3.54
CA PHE A 193 0.80 23.18 2.31
C PHE A 193 -0.01 21.89 2.38
N LEU A 194 0.06 21.12 3.48
CA LEU A 194 -0.76 19.92 3.65
C LEU A 194 -2.26 20.25 3.66
N TRP A 195 -2.66 21.33 4.34
CA TRP A 195 -4.05 21.74 4.42
C TRP A 195 -4.60 22.18 3.06
N GLN A 196 -3.78 22.83 2.22
CA GLN A 196 -4.16 23.15 0.85
C GLN A 196 -4.40 21.90 0.01
N GLN A 197 -3.56 20.87 0.17
CA GLN A 197 -3.77 19.58 -0.50
C GLN A 197 -5.03 18.90 -0.01
N ALA A 198 -5.23 18.83 1.31
CA ALA A 198 -6.42 18.24 1.93
C ALA A 198 -7.71 18.93 1.49
N LYS A 199 -7.71 20.26 1.40
CA LYS A 199 -8.86 21.03 0.91
C LYS A 199 -9.20 20.70 -0.54
N ARG A 200 -8.19 20.53 -1.41
CA ARG A 200 -8.42 20.13 -2.80
C ARG A 200 -8.92 18.70 -2.89
N ALA A 201 -8.27 17.77 -2.19
CA ALA A 201 -8.66 16.37 -2.13
C ALA A 201 -10.10 16.21 -1.64
N ALA A 202 -10.50 16.89 -0.56
CA ALA A 202 -11.87 16.84 -0.06
C ALA A 202 -12.91 17.46 -1.01
N ALA A 203 -12.52 18.44 -1.83
CA ALA A 203 -13.43 19.08 -2.79
C ALA A 203 -13.61 18.25 -4.08
N GLU A 204 -12.60 17.47 -4.46
CA GLU A 204 -12.58 16.64 -5.68
C GLU A 204 -12.90 15.16 -5.40
N ARG A 205 -13.05 14.78 -4.13
CA ARG A 205 -13.37 13.41 -3.71
C ARG A 205 -14.75 13.00 -4.25
N PRO A 206 -14.85 11.91 -5.03
CA PRO A 206 -16.14 11.33 -5.39
C PRO A 206 -16.96 10.98 -4.14
N ASP A 207 -18.26 11.23 -4.19
CA ASP A 207 -19.19 10.85 -3.14
C ASP A 207 -20.09 9.69 -3.60
N VAL A 208 -20.95 9.22 -2.69
CA VAL A 208 -21.90 8.13 -2.98
C VAL A 208 -22.83 8.50 -4.14
N ALA A 209 -23.24 9.78 -4.23
CA ALA A 209 -24.10 10.25 -5.30
C ALA A 209 -23.40 10.15 -6.66
N GLY A 210 -22.12 10.52 -6.76
CA GLY A 210 -21.33 10.41 -7.98
C GLY A 210 -21.14 8.97 -8.46
N VAL A 211 -20.91 8.01 -7.54
CA VAL A 211 -20.84 6.58 -7.91
C VAL A 211 -22.19 6.08 -8.42
N LEU A 212 -23.28 6.42 -7.74
CA LEU A 212 -24.63 6.02 -8.17
C LEU A 212 -25.03 6.68 -9.48
N GLU A 213 -24.66 7.94 -9.71
CA GLU A 213 -24.87 8.65 -10.97
C GLU A 213 -24.09 8.00 -12.12
N PHE A 214 -22.85 7.55 -11.87
CA PHE A 214 -22.10 6.76 -12.83
C PHE A 214 -22.86 5.47 -13.21
N VAL A 215 -23.28 4.68 -12.22
CA VAL A 215 -24.02 3.41 -12.48
C VAL A 215 -25.36 3.66 -13.18
N GLU A 216 -26.09 4.70 -12.80
CA GLU A 216 -27.38 5.06 -13.40
C GLU A 216 -27.26 5.56 -14.84
N SER A 217 -26.26 6.40 -15.12
CA SER A 217 -26.03 6.94 -16.47
C SER A 217 -25.60 5.87 -17.48
N HIS A 218 -25.13 4.71 -17.01
CA HIS A 218 -24.71 3.57 -17.83
C HIS A 218 -25.73 2.42 -17.85
N GLN A 219 -26.97 2.66 -17.42
CA GLN A 219 -28.08 1.72 -17.63
C GLN A 219 -28.51 1.70 -19.11
N PRO A 220 -29.17 0.63 -19.59
CA PRO A 220 -29.65 0.55 -20.97
C PRO A 220 -30.53 1.75 -21.36
N SER A 221 -30.44 2.20 -22.62
CA SER A 221 -31.18 3.38 -23.08
C SER A 221 -32.69 3.28 -22.82
N GLY A 222 -33.26 4.35 -22.26
CA GLY A 222 -34.69 4.44 -21.94
C GLY A 222 -35.07 3.81 -20.60
N VAL A 223 -34.12 3.22 -19.85
CA VAL A 223 -34.35 2.80 -18.47
C VAL A 223 -34.49 4.02 -17.56
N THR A 224 -35.44 3.97 -16.62
CA THR A 224 -35.67 5.04 -15.63
C THR A 224 -35.55 4.54 -14.20
N ALA A 225 -35.31 5.45 -13.25
CA ALA A 225 -35.18 5.11 -11.82
C ALA A 225 -36.44 4.49 -11.17
N VAL A 226 -37.58 4.51 -11.85
CA VAL A 226 -38.85 3.90 -11.37
C VAL A 226 -39.03 2.46 -11.83
N GLU A 227 -38.18 1.96 -12.73
CA GLU A 227 -38.23 0.57 -13.17
C GLU A 227 -37.76 -0.40 -12.09
N PRO A 228 -38.26 -1.65 -12.10
CA PRO A 228 -37.79 -2.69 -11.20
C PRO A 228 -36.28 -2.85 -11.22
N ASN A 229 -35.68 -2.91 -10.04
CA ASN A 229 -34.25 -3.00 -9.85
C ASN A 229 -33.82 -4.45 -9.57
N ALA A 230 -32.85 -4.95 -10.34
CA ALA A 230 -32.29 -6.30 -10.13
C ALA A 230 -31.76 -6.51 -8.70
N PHE A 231 -31.13 -5.50 -8.10
CA PHE A 231 -30.57 -5.63 -6.75
C PHE A 231 -31.61 -5.69 -5.63
N ASP A 232 -32.83 -5.20 -5.87
CA ASP A 232 -33.90 -5.32 -4.89
C ASP A 232 -34.37 -6.78 -4.82
N VAL A 233 -34.54 -7.43 -5.98
CA VAL A 233 -34.89 -8.85 -6.06
C VAL A 233 -33.75 -9.76 -5.60
N LEU A 234 -32.50 -9.44 -5.91
CA LEU A 234 -31.36 -10.21 -5.39
C LEU A 234 -31.30 -10.17 -3.85
N ALA A 235 -31.64 -9.04 -3.24
CA ALA A 235 -31.72 -8.94 -1.78
C ALA A 235 -32.86 -9.80 -1.19
N GLU A 236 -34.02 -9.87 -1.86
CA GLU A 236 -35.12 -10.73 -1.45
C GLU A 236 -34.80 -12.21 -1.63
N VAL A 237 -34.19 -12.59 -2.76
CA VAL A 237 -33.70 -13.94 -3.03
C VAL A 237 -32.71 -14.39 -1.95
N ASP A 238 -31.78 -13.51 -1.56
CA ASP A 238 -30.82 -13.78 -0.50
C ASP A 238 -31.49 -14.10 0.84
N LEU A 239 -32.52 -13.35 1.22
CA LEU A 239 -33.25 -13.55 2.47
C LEU A 239 -34.01 -14.87 2.46
N LEU A 240 -34.81 -15.11 1.41
CA LEU A 240 -35.58 -16.33 1.26
C LEU A 240 -34.69 -17.57 1.24
N ARG A 241 -33.59 -17.51 0.48
CA ARG A 241 -32.61 -18.59 0.40
C ARG A 241 -31.96 -18.85 1.76
N ALA A 242 -31.57 -17.80 2.49
CA ALA A 242 -30.95 -17.95 3.81
C ALA A 242 -31.89 -18.64 4.81
N ASP A 243 -33.18 -18.29 4.80
CA ASP A 243 -34.18 -18.93 5.66
C ASP A 243 -34.35 -20.41 5.34
N ILE A 244 -34.50 -20.76 4.06
CA ILE A 244 -34.58 -22.16 3.60
C ILE A 244 -33.29 -22.92 3.93
N THR A 245 -32.13 -22.30 3.72
CA THR A 245 -30.83 -22.90 4.05
C THR A 245 -30.73 -23.24 5.52
N ALA A 246 -31.09 -22.29 6.39
CA ALA A 246 -31.06 -22.48 7.83
C ALA A 246 -31.98 -23.63 8.26
N GLU A 247 -33.17 -23.74 7.68
CA GLU A 247 -34.09 -24.84 7.96
C GLU A 247 -33.51 -26.20 7.55
N VAL A 248 -33.09 -26.35 6.29
CA VAL A 248 -32.63 -27.63 5.75
C VAL A 248 -31.31 -28.06 6.40
N SER A 249 -30.34 -27.15 6.54
CA SER A 249 -29.05 -27.46 7.17
C SER A 249 -29.17 -27.78 8.67
N SER A 250 -30.26 -27.40 9.34
CA SER A 250 -30.50 -27.74 10.75
C SER A 250 -31.01 -29.17 10.98
N ARG A 251 -31.32 -29.92 9.91
CA ARG A 251 -31.81 -31.30 10.02
C ARG A 251 -30.73 -32.20 10.64
N PRO A 252 -31.08 -33.16 11.52
CA PRO A 252 -30.11 -34.00 12.23
C PRO A 252 -29.16 -34.78 11.33
N GLU A 253 -29.57 -35.10 10.11
CA GLU A 253 -28.75 -35.83 9.12
C GLU A 253 -27.56 -35.04 8.56
N TYR A 254 -27.55 -33.71 8.74
CA TYR A 254 -26.48 -32.82 8.30
C TYR A 254 -25.59 -32.34 9.44
N TYR A 255 -25.93 -32.65 10.70
CA TYR A 255 -25.17 -32.21 11.85
C TYR A 255 -23.90 -33.04 12.01
N ASP A 256 -22.75 -32.38 12.00
CA ASP A 256 -21.46 -33.02 12.27
C ASP A 256 -21.10 -32.88 13.77
N GLU A 257 -21.02 -34.00 14.49
CA GLU A 257 -20.65 -34.02 15.91
C GLU A 257 -19.19 -33.62 16.15
N GLU A 258 -18.28 -33.85 15.19
CA GLU A 258 -16.86 -33.52 15.30
C GLU A 258 -16.64 -32.01 15.19
N TYR A 259 -17.34 -31.35 14.25
CA TYR A 259 -17.22 -29.91 14.01
C TYR A 259 -18.28 -29.07 14.75
N GLY A 260 -19.27 -29.70 15.39
CA GLY A 260 -20.34 -29.03 16.13
C GLY A 260 -21.23 -28.12 15.27
N SER A 261 -21.26 -28.36 13.96
CA SER A 261 -22.01 -27.57 12.98
C SER A 261 -22.28 -28.39 11.72
N SER A 262 -23.26 -27.97 10.93
CA SER A 262 -23.52 -28.57 9.61
C SER A 262 -22.49 -28.08 8.59
N PRO A 263 -22.11 -28.91 7.59
CA PRO A 263 -21.16 -28.49 6.58
C PRO A 263 -21.76 -27.40 5.67
N TRP A 264 -20.91 -26.70 4.94
CA TRP A 264 -21.34 -25.74 3.92
C TRP A 264 -21.81 -26.49 2.67
N PRO A 265 -22.94 -26.12 2.05
CA PRO A 265 -23.38 -26.75 0.81
C PRO A 265 -22.40 -26.45 -0.33
N ASP A 266 -22.04 -27.50 -1.08
CA ASP A 266 -21.17 -27.37 -2.26
C ASP A 266 -21.96 -27.64 -3.54
N PHE A 267 -22.56 -26.60 -4.11
CA PHE A 267 -23.29 -26.70 -5.38
C PHE A 267 -22.37 -27.00 -6.57
N ALA A 268 -21.08 -26.65 -6.49
CA ALA A 268 -20.14 -26.93 -7.58
C ALA A 268 -19.81 -28.42 -7.69
N ALA A 269 -19.83 -29.13 -6.56
CA ALA A 269 -19.67 -30.59 -6.49
C ALA A 269 -20.66 -31.40 -7.35
N ILE A 270 -21.80 -30.80 -7.69
CA ILE A 270 -22.82 -31.44 -8.52
C ILE A 270 -22.32 -31.58 -9.96
N TYR A 271 -21.46 -30.66 -10.43
CA TYR A 271 -21.13 -30.54 -11.85
C TYR A 271 -19.63 -30.38 -12.16
N ILE A 272 -18.79 -30.37 -11.12
CA ILE A 272 -17.32 -30.45 -11.20
C ILE A 272 -16.91 -31.80 -10.59
N PRO A 273 -16.23 -32.69 -11.35
CA PRO A 273 -15.74 -33.96 -10.82
C PRO A 273 -14.72 -33.74 -9.69
N TYR A 274 -14.77 -34.59 -8.66
CA TYR A 274 -13.75 -34.61 -7.62
C TYR A 274 -12.48 -35.33 -8.10
N PRO A 275 -11.28 -34.87 -7.69
CA PRO A 275 -10.05 -35.58 -8.01
C PRO A 275 -9.99 -36.95 -7.31
N ASP A 276 -9.47 -37.95 -8.01
CA ASP A 276 -9.40 -39.34 -7.55
C ASP A 276 -8.49 -39.55 -6.31
N GLU A 277 -7.55 -38.63 -6.04
CA GLU A 277 -6.53 -38.74 -4.98
C GLU A 277 -6.95 -38.09 -3.64
N GLU A 278 -8.19 -38.29 -3.18
CA GLU A 278 -8.65 -37.77 -1.89
C GLU A 278 -8.73 -38.82 -0.77
N THR A 279 -8.52 -38.39 0.48
CA THR A 279 -8.64 -39.27 1.65
C THR A 279 -10.11 -39.60 1.93
N ALA A 280 -10.39 -40.77 2.51
CA ALA A 280 -11.75 -41.21 2.82
C ALA A 280 -12.55 -40.21 3.69
N ALA A 281 -11.88 -39.49 4.60
CA ALA A 281 -12.51 -38.46 5.43
C ALA A 281 -12.93 -37.22 4.63
N ARG A 282 -12.08 -36.74 3.71
CA ARG A 282 -12.41 -35.62 2.81
C ARG A 282 -13.52 -36.00 1.83
N TRP A 283 -13.55 -37.25 1.39
CA TRP A 283 -14.65 -37.80 0.59
C TRP A 283 -15.99 -37.78 1.35
N ALA A 284 -16.00 -38.18 2.63
CA ALA A 284 -17.22 -38.21 3.44
C ALA A 284 -17.78 -36.79 3.65
N GLU A 285 -16.94 -35.83 4.03
CA GLU A 285 -17.33 -34.42 4.22
C GLU A 285 -17.90 -33.81 2.92
N ARG A 286 -17.24 -34.06 1.79
CA ARG A 286 -17.67 -33.60 0.46
C ARG A 286 -18.97 -34.24 0.02
N TRP A 287 -19.18 -35.52 0.30
CA TRP A 287 -20.43 -36.20 -0.01
C TRP A 287 -21.60 -35.59 0.75
N VAL A 288 -21.45 -35.31 2.06
CA VAL A 288 -22.50 -34.65 2.85
C VAL A 288 -22.78 -33.24 2.31
N SER A 289 -21.73 -32.49 1.97
CA SER A 289 -21.84 -31.14 1.40
C SER A 289 -22.57 -31.13 0.05
N ARG A 290 -22.30 -32.11 -0.82
CA ARG A 290 -23.00 -32.31 -2.09
C ARG A 290 -24.45 -32.71 -1.88
N LYS A 291 -24.72 -33.69 -1.00
CA LYS A 291 -26.09 -34.12 -0.69
C LYS A 291 -26.92 -32.96 -0.14
N LEU A 292 -26.36 -32.17 0.78
CA LEU A 292 -27.01 -30.97 1.29
C LEU A 292 -27.33 -29.98 0.16
N ALA A 293 -26.42 -29.79 -0.79
CA ALA A 293 -26.67 -28.95 -1.97
C ALA A 293 -27.83 -29.49 -2.84
N GLU A 294 -27.89 -30.79 -3.09
CA GLU A 294 -28.99 -31.44 -3.83
C GLU A 294 -30.35 -31.24 -3.13
N ASP A 295 -30.41 -31.49 -1.82
CA ASP A 295 -31.62 -31.26 -1.01
C ASP A 295 -32.05 -29.78 -1.00
N LEU A 296 -31.08 -28.86 -0.92
CA LEU A 296 -31.34 -27.43 -0.99
C LEU A 296 -31.87 -27.01 -2.35
N LEU A 297 -31.42 -27.61 -3.47
CA LEU A 297 -31.99 -27.29 -4.79
C LEU A 297 -33.49 -27.65 -4.86
N VAL A 298 -33.89 -28.77 -4.24
CA VAL A 298 -35.30 -29.16 -4.14
C VAL A 298 -36.05 -28.15 -3.26
N ALA A 299 -35.53 -27.84 -2.08
CA ALA A 299 -36.17 -26.91 -1.15
C ALA A 299 -36.27 -25.48 -1.72
N TYR A 300 -35.27 -25.02 -2.48
CA TYR A 300 -35.30 -23.72 -3.16
C TYR A 300 -36.36 -23.67 -4.27
N ARG A 301 -36.54 -24.77 -5.02
CA ARG A 301 -37.64 -24.88 -5.99
C ARG A 301 -38.99 -24.80 -5.30
N GLU A 302 -39.21 -25.60 -4.26
CA GLU A 302 -40.48 -25.62 -3.53
C GLU A 302 -40.76 -24.29 -2.81
N GLY A 303 -39.71 -23.61 -2.37
CA GLY A 303 -39.76 -22.32 -1.69
C GLY A 303 -39.90 -21.10 -2.62
N GLY A 304 -39.87 -21.27 -3.94
CA GLY A 304 -40.07 -20.16 -4.90
C GLY A 304 -38.81 -19.35 -5.24
N VAL A 305 -37.62 -19.82 -4.86
CA VAL A 305 -36.35 -19.09 -5.08
C VAL A 305 -36.04 -18.96 -6.58
N PHE A 306 -36.33 -20.00 -7.36
CA PHE A 306 -35.99 -20.03 -8.78
C PHE A 306 -36.91 -19.14 -9.61
N GLU A 307 -38.19 -19.06 -9.25
CA GLU A 307 -39.16 -18.13 -9.85
C GLU A 307 -38.75 -16.67 -9.62
N MET A 308 -38.23 -16.36 -8.42
CA MET A 308 -37.69 -15.04 -8.12
C MET A 308 -36.42 -14.75 -8.95
N LEU A 309 -35.51 -15.71 -9.07
CA LEU A 309 -34.33 -15.58 -9.93
C LEU A 309 -34.70 -15.37 -11.40
N ASP A 310 -35.71 -16.08 -11.89
CA ASP A 310 -36.16 -15.99 -13.28
C ASP A 310 -36.72 -14.60 -13.58
N SER A 311 -37.32 -13.92 -12.59
CA SER A 311 -37.76 -12.53 -12.76
C SER A 311 -36.62 -11.55 -13.10
N LEU A 312 -35.37 -11.87 -12.76
CA LEU A 312 -34.19 -11.05 -13.11
C LEU A 312 -33.98 -10.95 -14.62
N THR A 313 -34.42 -11.96 -15.39
CA THR A 313 -34.19 -12.04 -16.83
C THR A 313 -34.85 -10.89 -17.59
N GLU A 314 -35.97 -10.38 -17.08
CA GLU A 314 -36.75 -9.27 -17.61
C GLU A 314 -36.34 -7.91 -17.06
N MET A 315 -35.50 -7.87 -16.02
CA MET A 315 -35.07 -6.62 -15.39
C MET A 315 -33.97 -5.94 -16.20
N ARG A 316 -34.25 -4.69 -16.57
CA ARG A 316 -33.32 -3.84 -17.34
C ARG A 316 -32.47 -2.93 -16.46
N ARG A 317 -32.94 -2.57 -15.27
CA ARG A 317 -32.24 -1.71 -14.32
C ARG A 317 -31.50 -2.55 -13.29
N ALA A 318 -30.22 -2.28 -13.09
CA ALA A 318 -29.37 -2.91 -12.09
C ALA A 318 -28.49 -1.86 -11.41
N VAL A 319 -28.96 -1.36 -10.26
CA VAL A 319 -28.27 -0.33 -9.47
C VAL A 319 -28.19 -0.80 -8.02
N ARG A 320 -26.98 -1.04 -7.53
CA ARG A 320 -26.77 -1.39 -6.12
C ARG A 320 -26.69 -0.13 -5.27
N GLY A 321 -27.42 -0.10 -4.16
CA GLY A 321 -27.25 0.93 -3.14
C GLY A 321 -25.90 0.82 -2.44
N LEU A 322 -25.22 1.95 -2.20
CA LEU A 322 -23.99 1.99 -1.40
C LEU A 322 -24.29 2.50 0.01
N VAL A 323 -24.02 1.67 1.03
CA VAL A 323 -24.16 2.04 2.44
C VAL A 323 -22.78 2.17 3.09
N VAL A 324 -22.35 3.41 3.33
CA VAL A 324 -21.05 3.71 3.96
C VAL A 324 -21.21 3.73 5.48
N THR A 325 -20.64 2.74 6.17
CA THR A 325 -20.78 2.56 7.62
C THR A 325 -19.61 3.11 8.44
N SER A 326 -18.51 3.51 7.80
CA SER A 326 -17.28 3.99 8.44
C SER A 326 -16.63 5.10 7.62
N PRO A 327 -15.94 6.08 8.24
CA PRO A 327 -15.11 7.05 7.54
C PRO A 327 -13.92 6.35 6.85
N GLY A 328 -14.11 5.94 5.60
CA GLY A 328 -13.14 5.24 4.78
C GLY A 328 -13.41 5.46 3.30
N PRO A 329 -12.67 4.78 2.42
CA PRO A 329 -12.94 4.81 0.99
C PRO A 329 -14.25 4.08 0.64
N LEU A 330 -14.94 4.55 -0.38
CA LEU A 330 -16.24 4.08 -0.85
C LEU A 330 -16.21 2.62 -1.33
N ILE A 331 -15.05 2.14 -1.80
CA ILE A 331 -14.88 0.76 -2.28
C ILE A 331 -15.24 -0.29 -1.22
N VAL A 332 -15.08 0.04 0.07
CA VAL A 332 -15.45 -0.87 1.18
C VAL A 332 -16.96 -1.12 1.22
N ALA A 333 -17.77 -0.17 0.75
CA ALA A 333 -19.23 -0.31 0.68
C ALA A 333 -19.71 -0.97 -0.63
N ALA A 334 -18.82 -1.24 -1.58
CA ALA A 334 -19.20 -1.77 -2.90
C ALA A 334 -19.56 -3.27 -2.88
N PHE A 335 -19.01 -4.06 -1.93
CA PHE A 335 -19.05 -5.53 -1.99
C PHE A 335 -19.80 -6.26 -0.85
N PRO A 336 -20.93 -5.77 -0.32
CA PRO A 336 -21.57 -6.41 0.84
C PRO A 336 -22.09 -7.82 0.53
N SER A 337 -22.41 -8.13 -0.73
CA SER A 337 -23.07 -9.38 -1.12
C SER A 337 -22.23 -10.30 -2.01
N LEU A 338 -21.12 -9.88 -2.63
CA LEU A 338 -20.43 -10.58 -3.76
C LEU A 338 -20.19 -12.10 -3.59
N GLY A 339 -20.03 -12.59 -2.36
CA GLY A 339 -19.96 -14.02 -2.07
C GLY A 339 -21.24 -14.77 -2.44
N LYS A 340 -22.40 -14.15 -2.21
CA LYS A 340 -23.74 -14.67 -2.43
C LYS A 340 -24.11 -14.71 -3.91
N GLU A 341 -23.81 -13.69 -4.71
CA GLU A 341 -24.05 -13.75 -6.16
C GLU A 341 -23.20 -14.86 -6.81
N ARG A 342 -21.95 -15.05 -6.37
CA ARG A 342 -21.15 -16.19 -6.84
C ARG A 342 -21.72 -17.55 -6.41
N GLU A 343 -22.38 -17.62 -5.27
CA GLU A 343 -23.09 -18.82 -4.81
C GLU A 343 -24.33 -19.09 -5.66
N LEU A 344 -25.15 -18.06 -5.96
CA LEU A 344 -26.29 -18.15 -6.87
C LEU A 344 -25.86 -18.64 -8.27
N ALA A 345 -24.70 -18.22 -8.75
CA ALA A 345 -24.15 -18.72 -10.00
C ALA A 345 -23.80 -20.21 -9.94
N ARG A 346 -23.28 -20.72 -8.82
CA ARG A 346 -23.04 -22.16 -8.64
C ARG A 346 -24.36 -22.92 -8.52
N ILE A 347 -25.37 -22.36 -7.89
CA ILE A 347 -26.72 -22.92 -7.83
C ILE A 347 -27.29 -23.07 -9.25
N ASN A 348 -27.26 -22.02 -10.07
CA ASN A 348 -27.70 -22.10 -11.46
C ASN A 348 -26.83 -23.04 -12.30
N GLY A 349 -25.52 -23.11 -12.03
CA GLY A 349 -24.61 -24.12 -12.60
C GLY A 349 -25.06 -25.56 -12.35
N ALA A 350 -25.46 -25.85 -11.11
CA ALA A 350 -25.97 -27.16 -10.73
C ALA A 350 -27.34 -27.44 -11.35
N ARG A 351 -28.25 -26.46 -11.36
CA ARG A 351 -29.55 -26.54 -12.06
C ARG A 351 -29.37 -26.89 -13.53
N MET A 352 -28.52 -26.15 -14.24
CA MET A 352 -28.19 -26.42 -15.65
C MET A 352 -27.63 -27.83 -15.84
N HIS A 353 -26.73 -28.29 -14.96
CA HIS A 353 -26.17 -29.64 -15.10
C HIS A 353 -27.21 -30.75 -14.90
N LEU A 354 -28.02 -30.66 -13.85
CA LEU A 354 -29.10 -31.62 -13.59
C LEU A 354 -30.15 -31.61 -14.71
N ALA A 355 -30.44 -30.44 -15.27
CA ALA A 355 -31.34 -30.29 -16.41
C ALA A 355 -30.83 -31.01 -17.67
N ILE A 356 -29.51 -30.96 -17.93
CA ILE A 356 -28.90 -31.74 -19.03
C ILE A 356 -29.10 -33.24 -18.80
N LEU A 357 -28.84 -33.73 -17.59
CA LEU A 357 -28.99 -35.15 -17.26
C LEU A 357 -30.45 -35.64 -17.32
N ALA A 358 -31.39 -34.75 -17.01
CA ALA A 358 -32.82 -35.03 -17.03
C ALA A 358 -33.47 -34.76 -18.40
N GLU A 359 -32.71 -34.25 -19.38
CA GLU A 359 -33.23 -33.73 -20.66
C GLU A 359 -34.33 -32.65 -20.47
N ASP A 360 -34.26 -31.89 -19.38
CA ASP A 360 -35.20 -30.82 -19.03
C ASP A 360 -34.75 -29.48 -19.63
N ARG A 361 -35.19 -29.23 -20.86
CA ARG A 361 -34.86 -28.00 -21.58
C ARG A 361 -35.33 -26.74 -20.88
N ASP A 362 -36.56 -26.73 -20.35
CA ASP A 362 -37.16 -25.53 -19.78
C ASP A 362 -36.40 -25.09 -18.54
N GLU A 363 -36.03 -26.05 -17.68
CA GLU A 363 -35.18 -25.79 -16.52
C GLU A 363 -33.79 -25.30 -16.94
N PHE A 364 -33.19 -25.90 -17.97
CA PHE A 364 -31.88 -25.47 -18.45
C PHE A 364 -31.91 -24.01 -18.91
N ILE A 365 -32.89 -23.63 -19.74
CA ILE A 365 -33.04 -22.27 -20.27
C ILE A 365 -33.34 -21.27 -19.14
N SER A 366 -34.21 -21.62 -18.19
CA SER A 366 -34.49 -20.81 -16.99
C SER A 366 -33.21 -20.54 -16.20
N ALA A 367 -32.50 -21.60 -15.77
CA ALA A 367 -31.28 -21.48 -14.98
C ALA A 367 -30.16 -20.74 -15.71
N MET A 368 -29.98 -21.02 -17.00
CA MET A 368 -29.01 -20.33 -17.85
C MET A 368 -29.31 -18.84 -17.96
N SER A 369 -30.56 -18.49 -18.25
CA SER A 369 -30.99 -17.10 -18.43
C SER A 369 -30.85 -16.31 -17.12
N ALA A 370 -31.24 -16.91 -15.99
CA ALA A 370 -31.06 -16.32 -14.67
C ALA A 370 -29.57 -16.10 -14.33
N ASN A 371 -28.69 -17.04 -14.70
CA ASN A 371 -27.25 -16.90 -14.48
C ASN A 371 -26.64 -15.78 -15.32
N LEU A 372 -27.03 -15.66 -16.58
CA LEU A 372 -26.60 -14.56 -17.44
C LEU A 372 -27.16 -13.21 -16.98
N ALA A 373 -28.42 -13.16 -16.52
CA ALA A 373 -29.04 -11.96 -15.94
C ALA A 373 -28.30 -11.49 -14.68
N LEU A 374 -27.89 -12.43 -13.83
CA LEU A 374 -27.07 -12.17 -12.65
C LEU A 374 -25.71 -11.57 -13.03
N GLY A 375 -25.02 -12.17 -14.00
CA GLY A 375 -23.78 -11.64 -14.56
C GLY A 375 -23.96 -10.22 -15.11
N ARG A 376 -24.98 -10.00 -15.96
CA ARG A 376 -25.33 -8.69 -16.52
C ARG A 376 -25.54 -7.63 -15.43
N SER A 377 -26.25 -7.98 -14.35
CA SER A 377 -26.54 -7.06 -13.25
C SER A 377 -25.26 -6.56 -12.55
N LEU A 378 -24.27 -7.45 -12.39
CA LEU A 378 -22.96 -7.09 -11.85
C LEU A 378 -22.12 -6.25 -12.84
N GLN A 379 -22.21 -6.50 -14.16
CA GLN A 379 -21.46 -5.73 -15.17
C GLN A 379 -21.82 -4.24 -15.16
N HIS A 380 -23.07 -3.90 -14.81
CA HIS A 380 -23.50 -2.50 -14.70
C HIS A 380 -22.87 -1.75 -13.52
N GLN A 381 -22.30 -2.44 -12.53
CA GLN A 381 -21.69 -1.78 -11.38
C GLN A 381 -20.32 -1.19 -11.74
N ALA A 382 -19.82 -0.28 -10.90
CA ALA A 382 -18.63 0.51 -11.21
C ALA A 382 -17.31 -0.23 -10.95
N SER A 383 -17.27 -1.24 -10.07
CA SER A 383 -16.00 -1.82 -9.66
C SER A 383 -15.48 -2.91 -10.61
N ALA A 384 -14.17 -2.90 -10.83
CA ALA A 384 -13.40 -3.98 -11.43
C ALA A 384 -13.68 -5.36 -10.83
N ILE A 385 -13.82 -5.44 -9.50
CA ILE A 385 -14.02 -6.71 -8.79
C ILE A 385 -15.37 -7.32 -9.16
N GLU A 386 -16.39 -6.48 -9.34
CA GLU A 386 -17.74 -6.91 -9.73
C GLU A 386 -17.78 -7.32 -11.19
N ALA A 387 -17.08 -6.60 -12.07
CA ALA A 387 -16.91 -7.00 -13.46
C ALA A 387 -16.21 -8.37 -13.57
N LEU A 388 -15.14 -8.61 -12.82
CA LEU A 388 -14.47 -9.92 -12.76
C LEU A 388 -15.40 -11.02 -12.25
N ALA A 389 -16.19 -10.74 -11.22
CA ALA A 389 -17.19 -11.68 -10.73
C ALA A 389 -18.24 -11.98 -11.79
N ALA A 390 -18.73 -10.97 -12.52
CA ALA A 390 -19.67 -11.14 -13.61
C ALA A 390 -19.13 -12.04 -14.73
N LEU A 391 -17.88 -11.80 -15.14
CA LEU A 391 -17.19 -12.62 -16.14
C LEU A 391 -17.04 -14.08 -15.68
N ALA A 392 -16.74 -14.30 -14.39
CA ALA A 392 -16.67 -15.64 -13.82
C ALA A 392 -18.05 -16.33 -13.78
N ILE A 393 -19.12 -15.59 -13.44
CA ILE A 393 -20.51 -16.09 -13.48
C ILE A 393 -20.88 -16.50 -14.91
N GLU A 394 -20.55 -15.68 -15.90
CA GLU A 394 -20.80 -15.96 -17.31
C GLU A 394 -20.00 -17.18 -17.80
N SER A 395 -18.77 -17.37 -17.32
CA SER A 395 -17.96 -18.56 -17.63
C SER A 395 -18.66 -19.86 -17.22
N VAL A 396 -19.38 -19.88 -16.07
CA VAL A 396 -20.13 -21.05 -15.63
C VAL A 396 -21.17 -21.45 -16.69
N THR A 397 -21.88 -20.49 -17.28
CA THR A 397 -22.83 -20.75 -18.36
C THR A 397 -22.15 -21.37 -19.57
N TYR A 398 -21.05 -20.78 -20.04
CA TYR A 398 -20.35 -21.31 -21.22
C TYR A 398 -19.77 -22.71 -20.99
N ASP A 399 -19.28 -23.00 -19.78
CA ASP A 399 -18.82 -24.34 -19.43
C ASP A 399 -19.97 -25.36 -19.42
N ARG A 400 -21.19 -24.96 -19.02
CA ARG A 400 -22.37 -25.85 -19.12
C ARG A 400 -22.83 -26.05 -20.56
N LEU A 401 -22.79 -25.03 -21.41
CA LEU A 401 -23.10 -25.15 -22.84
C LEU A 401 -22.13 -26.08 -23.56
N ARG A 402 -20.83 -25.99 -23.25
CA ARG A 402 -19.81 -26.92 -23.76
C ARG A 402 -20.09 -28.37 -23.37
N TYR A 403 -20.68 -28.60 -22.20
CA TYR A 403 -21.11 -29.93 -21.76
C TYR A 403 -22.42 -30.37 -22.45
N LEU A 404 -23.32 -29.45 -22.80
CA LEU A 404 -24.57 -29.74 -23.49
C LEU A 404 -24.37 -30.17 -24.96
N PHE A 405 -23.51 -29.48 -25.71
CA PHE A 405 -23.42 -29.67 -27.17
C PHE A 405 -23.15 -31.11 -27.65
N PRO A 406 -22.32 -31.93 -26.99
CA PRO A 406 -22.18 -33.35 -27.33
C PRO A 406 -23.48 -34.17 -27.30
N HIS A 407 -24.51 -33.71 -26.59
CA HIS A 407 -25.84 -34.34 -26.56
C HIS A 407 -26.71 -33.95 -27.76
N HIS A 408 -26.20 -33.14 -28.70
CA HIS A 408 -26.89 -32.67 -29.90
C HIS A 408 -28.30 -32.12 -29.61
N PRO A 409 -28.41 -31.05 -28.80
CA PRO A 409 -29.71 -30.48 -28.45
C PRO A 409 -30.50 -30.09 -29.70
N GLU A 410 -31.80 -30.28 -29.69
CA GLU A 410 -32.67 -29.99 -30.83
C GLU A 410 -32.59 -28.52 -31.28
N SER A 411 -32.95 -28.27 -32.55
CA SER A 411 -32.81 -26.94 -33.17
C SER A 411 -33.55 -25.84 -32.40
N ASP A 412 -34.70 -26.13 -31.81
CA ASP A 412 -35.46 -25.13 -31.07
C ASP A 412 -34.79 -24.80 -29.72
N TRP A 413 -34.10 -25.75 -29.08
CA TRP A 413 -33.30 -25.52 -27.89
C TRP A 413 -32.14 -24.59 -28.22
N LEU A 414 -31.42 -24.85 -29.32
CA LEU A 414 -30.36 -23.97 -29.81
C LEU A 414 -30.85 -22.54 -30.08
N ASP A 415 -32.06 -22.38 -30.61
CA ASP A 415 -32.67 -21.07 -30.84
C ASP A 415 -32.95 -20.30 -29.54
N HIS A 416 -33.40 -21.01 -28.50
CA HIS A 416 -33.63 -20.40 -27.18
C HIS A 416 -32.32 -20.05 -26.46
N ILE A 417 -31.29 -20.89 -26.58
CA ILE A 417 -29.94 -20.61 -26.07
C ILE A 417 -29.39 -19.33 -26.70
N ASP A 418 -29.43 -19.23 -28.04
CA ASP A 418 -28.94 -18.05 -28.76
C ASP A 418 -29.75 -16.78 -28.40
N ALA A 419 -31.08 -16.90 -28.30
CA ALA A 419 -31.95 -15.80 -27.88
C ALA A 419 -31.63 -15.32 -26.46
N ALA A 420 -31.44 -16.24 -25.51
CA ALA A 420 -31.08 -15.92 -24.13
C ALA A 420 -29.71 -15.22 -24.05
N ILE A 421 -28.69 -15.72 -24.75
CA ILE A 421 -27.37 -15.06 -24.79
C ILE A 421 -27.49 -13.63 -25.32
N ARG A 422 -28.26 -13.42 -26.39
CA ARG A 422 -28.47 -12.08 -26.98
C ARG A 422 -29.24 -11.16 -26.04
N GLN A 423 -30.30 -11.64 -25.39
CA GLN A 423 -31.12 -10.85 -24.47
C GLN A 423 -30.34 -10.44 -23.21
N GLN A 424 -29.49 -11.33 -22.69
CA GLN A 424 -28.81 -11.13 -21.42
C GLN A 424 -27.45 -10.42 -21.56
N ARG A 425 -27.02 -10.05 -22.78
CA ARG A 425 -25.78 -9.27 -22.99
C ARG A 425 -25.92 -7.85 -22.45
N ALA A 426 -24.97 -7.41 -21.62
CA ALA A 426 -24.94 -6.03 -21.13
C ALA A 426 -24.59 -5.07 -22.28
N PRO A 427 -25.38 -4.01 -22.53
CA PRO A 427 -25.11 -3.03 -23.58
C PRO A 427 -24.13 -1.96 -23.09
N LEU A 428 -22.96 -2.38 -22.59
CA LEU A 428 -21.95 -1.49 -22.01
C LEU A 428 -20.80 -1.24 -22.99
N ALA A 429 -20.21 -0.05 -22.90
CA ALA A 429 -18.97 0.26 -23.58
C ALA A 429 -17.82 -0.57 -23.00
N ARG A 430 -16.81 -0.91 -23.82
CA ARG A 430 -15.69 -1.79 -23.39
C ARG A 430 -14.82 -1.17 -22.30
N ASP A 431 -14.81 0.16 -22.19
CA ASP A 431 -14.10 0.94 -21.18
C ASP A 431 -14.92 1.19 -19.91
N HIS A 432 -16.19 0.76 -19.84
CA HIS A 432 -17.09 0.99 -18.69
C HIS A 432 -16.44 0.61 -17.35
N THR A 433 -15.84 -0.58 -17.26
CA THR A 433 -15.19 -1.04 -16.03
C THR A 433 -13.96 -0.21 -15.67
N ILE A 434 -13.23 0.28 -16.68
CA ILE A 434 -12.04 1.12 -16.48
C ILE A 434 -12.47 2.48 -15.90
N GLU A 435 -13.51 3.08 -16.46
CA GLU A 435 -14.05 4.36 -15.98
C GLU A 435 -14.72 4.25 -14.61
N GLY A 436 -15.44 3.16 -14.34
CA GLY A 436 -16.03 2.93 -13.03
C GLY A 436 -14.97 2.74 -11.94
N GLU A 437 -13.93 1.97 -12.22
CA GLU A 437 -12.83 1.74 -11.27
C GLU A 437 -12.02 3.02 -11.04
N ARG A 438 -11.89 3.89 -12.06
CA ARG A 438 -11.31 5.24 -11.91
C ARG A 438 -11.97 6.03 -10.77
N VAL A 439 -13.29 5.98 -10.67
CA VAL A 439 -14.04 6.68 -9.61
C VAL A 439 -13.62 6.20 -8.22
N TYR A 440 -13.51 4.89 -8.01
CA TYR A 440 -13.08 4.33 -6.72
C TYR A 440 -11.61 4.63 -6.41
N GLN A 441 -10.73 4.57 -7.40
CA GLN A 441 -9.31 4.87 -7.18
C GLN A 441 -9.08 6.36 -6.88
N LEU A 442 -9.82 7.25 -7.52
CA LEU A 442 -9.81 8.68 -7.20
C LEU A 442 -10.38 8.97 -5.79
N ASP A 443 -11.41 8.23 -5.36
CA ASP A 443 -11.90 8.30 -3.97
C ASP A 443 -10.85 7.85 -2.96
N ILE A 444 -10.20 6.70 -3.16
CA ILE A 444 -9.13 6.21 -2.27
C ILE A 444 -8.01 7.24 -2.20
N LEU A 445 -7.55 7.74 -3.35
CA LEU A 445 -6.53 8.77 -3.43
C LEU A 445 -6.93 10.03 -2.66
N ALA A 446 -8.14 10.54 -2.89
CA ALA A 446 -8.63 11.74 -2.22
C ALA A 446 -8.78 11.53 -0.71
N TRP A 447 -9.26 10.35 -0.27
CA TRP A 447 -9.36 9.98 1.14
C TRP A 447 -7.99 10.00 1.85
N VAL A 448 -6.95 9.47 1.19
CA VAL A 448 -5.58 9.49 1.73
C VAL A 448 -5.11 10.94 1.97
N PHE A 449 -5.37 11.87 1.05
CA PHE A 449 -4.93 13.26 1.18
C PHE A 449 -5.89 14.18 1.94
N ALA A 450 -7.15 13.79 2.16
CA ALA A 450 -8.19 14.62 2.78
C ALA A 450 -7.92 15.00 4.24
N ASP A 451 -7.07 14.24 4.94
CA ASP A 451 -6.58 14.59 6.27
C ASP A 451 -5.05 14.76 6.25
N PRO A 452 -4.50 15.94 6.59
CA PRO A 452 -3.05 16.14 6.68
C PRO A 452 -2.31 15.09 7.49
N SER A 453 -2.94 14.56 8.55
CA SER A 453 -2.35 13.54 9.43
C SER A 453 -2.08 12.20 8.73
N ASN A 454 -2.78 11.92 7.62
CA ASN A 454 -2.59 10.72 6.81
C ASN A 454 -1.29 10.70 6.02
N VAL A 455 -0.67 11.86 5.77
CA VAL A 455 0.45 11.99 4.83
C VAL A 455 1.64 12.76 5.40
N ARG A 456 1.66 13.04 6.71
CA ARG A 456 2.72 13.83 7.34
C ARG A 456 4.10 13.20 7.12
N PHE A 457 5.05 14.05 6.74
CA PHE A 457 6.43 13.71 6.42
C PHE A 457 6.57 12.72 5.26
N GLY A 458 5.60 12.71 4.33
CA GLY A 458 5.58 11.80 3.19
C GLY A 458 5.31 10.35 3.60
N ARG A 459 4.67 10.14 4.76
CA ARG A 459 4.41 8.83 5.34
C ARG A 459 2.92 8.68 5.59
N PHE A 460 2.45 7.45 5.39
CA PHE A 460 1.09 7.09 5.73
C PHE A 460 0.84 7.10 7.24
N SER A 461 -0.36 7.48 7.67
CA SER A 461 -0.82 7.25 9.05
C SER A 461 -0.94 5.75 9.32
N LYS A 462 -1.17 5.38 10.59
CA LYS A 462 -1.45 3.97 10.93
C LYS A 462 -2.69 3.47 10.21
N THR A 463 -3.75 4.29 10.16
CA THR A 463 -5.01 3.97 9.48
C THR A 463 -4.82 3.71 7.99
N VAL A 464 -4.07 4.55 7.30
CA VAL A 464 -3.78 4.32 5.87
C VAL A 464 -2.89 3.10 5.69
N ARG A 465 -1.87 2.89 6.53
CA ARG A 465 -1.06 1.65 6.48
C ARG A 465 -1.87 0.40 6.72
N GLU A 466 -2.74 0.36 7.72
CA GLU A 466 -3.58 -0.82 8.00
C GLU A 466 -4.52 -1.14 6.84
N TYR A 467 -5.00 -0.12 6.12
CA TYR A 467 -5.76 -0.30 4.88
C TYR A 467 -4.88 -0.85 3.75
N VAL A 468 -3.68 -0.31 3.59
CA VAL A 468 -2.75 -0.64 2.50
C VAL A 468 -2.00 -1.96 2.71
N ASP A 469 -1.72 -2.37 3.95
CA ASP A 469 -0.94 -3.57 4.28
C ASP A 469 -1.63 -4.85 3.76
N TRP A 470 -2.96 -4.86 3.61
CA TRP A 470 -3.70 -5.93 2.92
C TRP A 470 -3.31 -6.05 1.44
N MET A 471 -2.91 -4.95 0.79
CA MET A 471 -2.57 -4.90 -0.63
C MET A 471 -1.12 -5.35 -0.95
N ALA A 472 -0.40 -5.89 0.04
CA ALA A 472 0.86 -6.65 -0.12
C ALA A 472 2.02 -5.96 -0.86
N SER A 473 2.15 -4.63 -0.79
CA SER A 473 3.26 -3.88 -1.39
C SER A 473 4.34 -3.49 -0.36
N ASP A 474 5.63 -3.74 -0.64
CA ASP A 474 6.74 -3.13 0.08
C ASP A 474 6.85 -1.64 -0.30
N LEU A 475 6.34 -0.77 0.57
CA LEU A 475 6.27 0.68 0.35
C LEU A 475 7.59 1.41 0.67
N SER A 476 8.67 0.68 0.95
CA SER A 476 9.91 1.29 1.42
C SER A 476 10.69 1.98 0.28
N GLY A 477 10.96 3.28 0.45
CA GLY A 477 11.84 4.04 -0.45
C GLY A 477 11.16 4.80 -1.60
N GLN A 478 9.84 4.71 -1.75
CA GLN A 478 9.08 5.39 -2.81
C GLN A 478 8.58 6.79 -2.39
N ARG A 479 8.32 7.67 -3.37
CA ARG A 479 7.88 9.06 -3.13
C ARG A 479 6.35 9.10 -3.04
N LEU A 480 5.82 9.80 -2.03
CA LEU A 480 4.37 10.04 -1.95
C LEU A 480 3.86 11.04 -3.00
N GLY A 481 4.65 12.06 -3.33
CA GLY A 481 4.24 13.15 -4.22
C GLY A 481 3.15 14.04 -3.61
N THR A 482 2.60 14.93 -4.44
CA THR A 482 1.44 15.76 -4.07
C THR A 482 0.12 15.11 -4.51
N TYR A 483 -1.00 15.54 -3.94
CA TYR A 483 -2.34 15.12 -4.36
C TYR A 483 -2.55 15.36 -5.87
N ALA A 484 -2.18 16.54 -6.37
CA ALA A 484 -2.34 16.88 -7.78
C ALA A 484 -1.47 15.99 -8.68
N GLU A 485 -0.21 15.75 -8.31
CA GLU A 485 0.68 14.84 -9.05
C GLU A 485 0.09 13.42 -9.15
N ASN A 486 -0.41 12.87 -8.03
CA ASN A 486 -1.03 11.55 -8.03
C ASN A 486 -2.32 11.52 -8.85
N ARG A 487 -3.18 12.52 -8.69
CA ARG A 487 -4.47 12.61 -9.41
C ARG A 487 -4.26 12.71 -10.91
N ASP A 488 -3.37 13.59 -11.35
CA ASP A 488 -3.11 13.82 -12.78
C ASP A 488 -2.47 12.59 -13.41
N SER A 489 -1.54 11.93 -12.70
CA SER A 489 -0.90 10.69 -13.17
C SER A 489 -1.88 9.52 -13.20
N MET A 490 -2.78 9.42 -12.22
CA MET A 490 -3.83 8.39 -12.18
C MET A 490 -4.82 8.59 -13.33
N ASN A 491 -5.29 9.82 -13.57
CA ASN A 491 -6.17 10.11 -14.70
C ASN A 491 -5.50 9.77 -16.04
N ALA A 492 -4.23 10.16 -16.24
CA ALA A 492 -3.50 9.83 -17.45
C ALA A 492 -3.36 8.30 -17.66
N TYR A 493 -3.15 7.55 -16.58
CA TYR A 493 -3.13 6.09 -16.64
C TYR A 493 -4.49 5.52 -17.06
N PHE A 494 -5.57 5.97 -16.43
CA PHE A 494 -6.92 5.51 -16.77
C PHE A 494 -7.33 5.91 -18.20
N ASP A 495 -6.94 7.09 -18.68
CA ASP A 495 -7.19 7.51 -20.07
C ASP A 495 -6.50 6.55 -21.06
N ALA A 496 -5.23 6.20 -20.82
CA ALA A 496 -4.50 5.24 -21.65
C ALA A 496 -5.07 3.81 -21.56
N MET A 497 -5.53 3.40 -20.37
CA MET A 497 -6.22 2.12 -20.19
C MET A 497 -7.54 2.08 -20.95
N ALA A 498 -8.35 3.14 -20.88
CA ALA A 498 -9.64 3.25 -21.56
C ALA A 498 -9.47 3.23 -23.08
N GLU A 499 -8.47 3.95 -23.61
CA GLU A 499 -8.12 3.91 -25.03
C GLU A 499 -7.77 2.48 -25.48
N SER A 500 -7.03 1.73 -24.65
CA SER A 500 -6.64 0.35 -24.94
C SER A 500 -7.80 -0.65 -24.82
N ALA A 501 -8.75 -0.40 -23.90
CA ALA A 501 -9.86 -1.30 -23.60
C ALA A 501 -10.84 -1.50 -24.77
N VAL A 502 -10.90 -0.54 -25.70
CA VAL A 502 -11.82 -0.57 -26.86
C VAL A 502 -11.41 -1.62 -27.91
N PHE A 503 -10.13 -1.99 -27.93
CA PHE A 503 -9.55 -2.86 -28.96
C PHE A 503 -9.50 -4.33 -28.54
N ASP A 504 -9.66 -5.22 -29.52
CA ASP A 504 -9.34 -6.64 -29.34
C ASP A 504 -7.81 -6.80 -29.14
N PRO A 505 -7.35 -7.83 -28.40
CA PRO A 505 -5.95 -8.04 -28.09
C PRO A 505 -4.99 -7.92 -29.29
N PHE A 506 -5.34 -8.48 -30.45
CA PHE A 506 -4.47 -8.48 -31.64
C PHE A 506 -4.17 -7.07 -32.20
N GLU A 507 -5.04 -6.10 -31.95
CA GLU A 507 -4.93 -4.70 -32.41
C GLU A 507 -4.72 -3.73 -31.25
N ARG A 508 -4.67 -4.23 -30.01
CA ARG A 508 -4.60 -3.39 -28.81
C ARG A 508 -3.24 -2.70 -28.68
N PRO A 509 -3.22 -1.37 -28.44
CA PRO A 509 -2.00 -0.67 -28.06
C PRO A 509 -1.37 -1.27 -26.78
N PRO A 510 -0.05 -1.15 -26.56
CA PRO A 510 0.56 -1.60 -25.32
C PRO A 510 -0.11 -0.97 -24.10
N LEU A 511 -0.49 -1.80 -23.13
CA LEU A 511 -1.12 -1.32 -21.90
C LEU A 511 -0.16 -0.37 -21.16
N PRO A 512 -0.68 0.73 -20.57
CA PRO A 512 0.16 1.63 -19.80
C PRO A 512 0.78 0.87 -18.63
N THR A 513 2.08 1.09 -18.43
CA THR A 513 2.75 0.65 -17.21
C THR A 513 2.71 1.79 -16.20
N VAL A 514 2.69 1.48 -14.92
CA VAL A 514 2.86 2.49 -13.87
C VAL A 514 4.29 3.00 -13.95
N THR A 515 4.50 4.07 -14.72
CA THR A 515 5.81 4.71 -14.87
C THR A 515 5.92 5.86 -13.86
N GLY A 516 6.67 5.68 -12.78
CA GLY A 516 6.89 6.74 -11.80
C GLY A 516 7.52 6.24 -10.50
N ASP A 517 7.83 7.18 -9.61
CA ASP A 517 8.27 6.93 -8.23
C ASP A 517 7.13 7.17 -7.22
N LEU A 518 5.88 7.27 -7.69
CA LEU A 518 4.70 7.58 -6.89
C LEU A 518 4.10 6.31 -6.27
N VAL A 519 4.29 6.16 -4.97
CA VAL A 519 3.90 4.97 -4.19
C VAL A 519 2.41 4.61 -4.31
N LEU A 520 1.52 5.60 -4.39
CA LEU A 520 0.07 5.32 -4.46
C LEU A 520 -0.34 4.73 -5.81
N LEU A 521 0.33 5.11 -6.90
CA LEU A 521 0.03 4.55 -8.23
C LEU A 521 0.50 3.11 -8.33
N GLU A 522 1.71 2.82 -7.85
CA GLU A 522 2.26 1.46 -7.83
C GLU A 522 1.43 0.52 -6.96
N MET A 523 0.79 1.06 -5.92
CA MET A 523 -0.08 0.29 -5.03
C MET A 523 -1.46 0.03 -5.63
N LEU A 524 -2.09 1.02 -6.25
CA LEU A 524 -3.51 0.97 -6.62
C LEU A 524 -3.78 0.38 -8.01
N LEU A 525 -2.84 0.48 -8.95
CA LEU A 525 -3.09 0.23 -10.38
C LEU A 525 -2.68 -1.16 -10.96
N PRO A 526 -1.74 -1.96 -10.38
CA PRO A 526 -1.23 -3.17 -11.06
C PRO A 526 -2.26 -4.25 -11.42
N ALA A 527 -3.45 -4.25 -10.80
CA ALA A 527 -4.46 -5.27 -11.03
C ALA A 527 -5.35 -5.00 -12.26
N LEU A 528 -5.29 -3.81 -12.86
CA LEU A 528 -6.23 -3.40 -13.91
C LEU A 528 -6.03 -4.11 -15.25
N SER A 529 -4.79 -4.42 -15.63
CA SER A 529 -4.47 -5.13 -16.87
C SER A 529 -5.13 -6.51 -16.94
N ARG A 530 -5.19 -7.21 -15.81
CA ARG A 530 -5.79 -8.56 -15.70
C ARG A 530 -7.29 -8.56 -16.00
N ILE A 531 -7.97 -7.43 -15.78
CA ILE A 531 -9.41 -7.31 -16.06
C ILE A 531 -9.65 -7.40 -17.57
N LEU A 532 -8.85 -6.68 -18.37
CA LEU A 532 -8.95 -6.72 -19.82
C LEU A 532 -8.67 -8.13 -20.33
N GLU A 533 -7.62 -8.78 -19.83
CA GLU A 533 -7.30 -10.16 -20.19
C GLU A 533 -8.47 -11.13 -19.93
N HIS A 534 -9.11 -11.02 -18.76
CA HIS A 534 -10.30 -11.83 -18.45
C HIS A 534 -11.50 -11.49 -19.34
N ALA A 535 -11.72 -10.22 -19.65
CA ALA A 535 -12.79 -9.79 -20.56
C ALA A 535 -12.55 -10.36 -21.97
N ASP A 536 -11.32 -10.38 -22.44
CA ASP A 536 -10.93 -10.94 -23.73
C ASP A 536 -11.14 -12.45 -23.78
N GLN A 537 -10.77 -13.18 -22.71
CA GLN A 537 -11.03 -14.62 -22.60
C GLN A 537 -12.52 -14.95 -22.68
N ILE A 538 -13.38 -14.15 -22.02
CA ILE A 538 -14.84 -14.33 -22.12
C ILE A 538 -15.36 -13.96 -23.51
N GLU A 539 -14.82 -12.93 -24.16
CA GLU A 539 -15.18 -12.60 -25.54
C GLU A 539 -14.79 -13.72 -26.53
N THR A 540 -13.63 -14.36 -26.34
CA THR A 540 -13.25 -15.58 -27.09
C THR A 540 -14.29 -16.68 -26.89
N ARG A 541 -14.74 -16.91 -25.65
CA ARG A 541 -15.79 -17.90 -25.34
C ARG A 541 -17.13 -17.57 -25.99
N ARG A 542 -17.57 -16.30 -25.95
CA ARG A 542 -18.79 -15.82 -26.64
C ARG A 542 -18.76 -16.13 -28.13
N ARG A 543 -17.67 -15.74 -28.81
CA ARG A 543 -17.48 -15.97 -30.25
C ARG A 543 -17.41 -17.46 -30.56
N GLY A 544 -16.71 -18.23 -29.72
CA GLY A 544 -16.64 -19.69 -29.80
C GLY A 544 -18.00 -20.36 -29.68
N THR A 545 -18.81 -19.97 -28.69
CA THR A 545 -20.15 -20.52 -28.49
C THR A 545 -21.07 -20.25 -29.67
N ALA A 546 -21.00 -19.08 -30.31
CA ALA A 546 -21.75 -18.82 -31.54
C ALA A 546 -21.36 -19.78 -32.68
N VAL A 547 -20.07 -20.09 -32.84
CA VAL A 547 -19.59 -21.08 -33.81
C VAL A 547 -20.05 -22.49 -33.45
N MET A 548 -20.00 -22.87 -32.17
CA MET A 548 -20.48 -24.19 -31.72
C MET A 548 -21.99 -24.37 -31.97
N ILE A 549 -22.82 -23.36 -31.69
CA ILE A 549 -24.26 -23.41 -32.01
C ILE A 549 -24.48 -23.61 -33.52
N ALA A 550 -23.69 -22.94 -34.36
CA ALA A 550 -23.77 -23.11 -35.81
C ALA A 550 -23.32 -24.49 -36.28
N LEU A 551 -22.28 -25.06 -35.66
CA LEU A 551 -21.82 -26.43 -35.90
C LEU A 551 -22.91 -27.45 -35.54
N GLU A 552 -23.56 -27.30 -34.38
CA GLU A 552 -24.66 -28.18 -33.99
C GLU A 552 -25.84 -28.09 -34.96
N ARG A 553 -26.24 -26.88 -35.39
CA ARG A 553 -27.30 -26.72 -36.40
C ARG A 553 -26.94 -27.42 -37.72
N HIS A 554 -25.68 -27.31 -38.18
CA HIS A 554 -25.22 -28.03 -39.36
C HIS A 554 -25.27 -29.55 -39.17
N TYR A 555 -24.84 -30.05 -38.01
CA TYR A 555 -24.87 -31.48 -37.67
C TYR A 555 -26.30 -32.01 -37.65
N LEU A 556 -27.26 -31.29 -37.06
CA LEU A 556 -28.68 -31.68 -37.05
C LEU A 556 -29.28 -31.74 -38.47
N ALA A 557 -28.84 -30.87 -39.38
CA ALA A 557 -29.34 -30.83 -40.76
C ALA A 557 -28.73 -31.91 -41.67
N HIS A 558 -27.45 -32.26 -41.46
CA HIS A 558 -26.68 -33.09 -42.40
C HIS A 558 -26.19 -34.43 -41.84
N GLY A 559 -26.15 -34.58 -40.51
CA GLY A 559 -25.62 -35.74 -39.80
C GLY A 559 -24.10 -35.78 -39.67
N PHE A 560 -23.38 -34.71 -40.03
CA PHE A 560 -21.92 -34.58 -39.91
C PHE A 560 -21.51 -33.12 -39.71
N TYR A 561 -20.36 -32.89 -39.08
CA TYR A 561 -19.78 -31.55 -39.01
C TYR A 561 -19.05 -31.17 -40.32
N PRO A 562 -19.05 -29.89 -40.72
CA PRO A 562 -18.45 -29.48 -41.98
C PRO A 562 -16.91 -29.60 -41.98
N ASP A 563 -16.30 -29.85 -43.14
CA ASP A 563 -14.83 -29.91 -43.26
C ASP A 563 -14.12 -28.58 -42.89
N THR A 564 -14.83 -27.46 -43.01
CA THR A 564 -14.31 -26.12 -42.71
C THR A 564 -15.38 -25.22 -42.10
N LEU A 565 -14.97 -24.27 -41.25
CA LEU A 565 -15.90 -23.28 -40.68
C LEU A 565 -16.60 -22.43 -41.75
N SER A 566 -15.97 -22.19 -42.91
CA SER A 566 -16.55 -21.37 -43.98
C SER A 566 -17.85 -21.95 -44.54
N ALA A 567 -18.08 -23.26 -44.40
CA ALA A 567 -19.34 -23.90 -44.81
C ALA A 567 -20.54 -23.49 -43.93
N LEU A 568 -20.30 -22.90 -42.75
CA LEU A 568 -21.37 -22.41 -41.87
C LEU A 568 -21.98 -21.08 -42.35
N VAL A 569 -21.33 -20.40 -43.31
CA VAL A 569 -21.76 -19.10 -43.84
C VAL A 569 -22.38 -19.30 -45.23
N PRO A 570 -23.49 -18.62 -45.57
CA PRO A 570 -24.24 -17.66 -44.75
C PRO A 570 -25.40 -18.29 -43.94
N GLU A 571 -25.59 -19.60 -44.03
CA GLU A 571 -26.82 -20.27 -43.56
C GLU A 571 -26.96 -20.28 -42.03
N TYR A 572 -25.90 -20.63 -41.31
CA TYR A 572 -25.92 -20.75 -39.84
C TYR A 572 -25.26 -19.55 -39.13
N LEU A 573 -24.36 -18.85 -39.83
CA LEU A 573 -23.70 -17.63 -39.38
C LEU A 573 -23.71 -16.58 -40.50
N ALA A 574 -23.98 -15.32 -40.13
CA ALA A 574 -23.88 -14.21 -41.08
C ALA A 574 -22.44 -13.96 -41.54
N VAL A 575 -21.48 -14.11 -40.62
CA VAL A 575 -20.03 -13.99 -40.85
C VAL A 575 -19.32 -14.86 -39.82
N LEU A 576 -18.12 -15.35 -40.16
CA LEU A 576 -17.28 -16.06 -39.19
C LEU A 576 -16.75 -15.09 -38.13
N PRO A 577 -16.97 -15.37 -36.83
CA PRO A 577 -16.29 -14.65 -35.75
C PRO A 577 -14.77 -14.83 -35.85
N ILE A 578 -14.04 -13.73 -35.63
CA ILE A 578 -12.57 -13.77 -35.53
C ILE A 578 -12.14 -14.04 -34.09
N ASP A 579 -11.01 -14.71 -33.94
CA ASP A 579 -10.29 -14.88 -32.69
C ASP A 579 -9.79 -13.50 -32.19
N PRO A 580 -10.19 -13.05 -30.99
CA PRO A 580 -9.71 -11.78 -30.42
C PRO A 580 -8.18 -11.70 -30.28
N TRP A 581 -7.48 -12.83 -30.23
CA TRP A 581 -6.04 -12.87 -29.99
C TRP A 581 -5.19 -12.79 -31.27
N THR A 582 -5.73 -13.25 -32.41
CA THR A 582 -4.99 -13.31 -33.68
C THR A 582 -5.57 -12.45 -34.79
N GLY A 583 -6.85 -12.06 -34.70
CA GLY A 583 -7.57 -11.39 -35.78
C GLY A 583 -7.93 -12.31 -36.95
N GLU A 584 -7.62 -13.61 -36.85
CA GLU A 584 -7.97 -14.64 -37.83
C GLU A 584 -9.21 -15.44 -37.39
N PRO A 585 -9.85 -16.24 -38.25
CA PRO A 585 -10.89 -17.17 -37.81
C PRO A 585 -10.38 -18.15 -36.74
N LEU A 586 -11.25 -18.54 -35.80
CA LEU A 586 -10.96 -19.58 -34.80
C LEU A 586 -10.43 -20.86 -35.46
N ARG A 587 -9.50 -21.54 -34.78
CA ARG A 587 -8.91 -22.79 -35.27
C ARG A 587 -9.90 -23.93 -35.10
N TYR A 588 -10.07 -24.71 -36.16
CA TYR A 588 -11.03 -25.80 -36.24
C TYR A 588 -10.42 -26.99 -36.93
N ARG A 589 -10.64 -28.18 -36.38
CA ARG A 589 -10.32 -29.45 -37.03
C ARG A 589 -11.31 -30.53 -36.64
N LEU A 590 -11.63 -31.40 -37.60
CA LEU A 590 -12.38 -32.62 -37.30
C LEU A 590 -11.54 -33.56 -36.44
N HIS A 591 -12.23 -34.32 -35.59
CA HIS A 591 -11.66 -35.36 -34.74
C HIS A 591 -12.61 -36.56 -34.66
N GLY A 592 -12.10 -37.75 -34.38
CA GLY A 592 -12.92 -38.98 -34.33
C GLY A 592 -13.30 -39.56 -35.71
N GLU A 593 -13.92 -40.74 -35.69
CA GLU A 593 -14.41 -41.42 -36.91
C GLU A 593 -15.72 -40.80 -37.41
N GLY A 594 -15.88 -40.65 -38.72
CA GLY A 594 -17.16 -40.24 -39.32
C GLY A 594 -17.53 -38.76 -39.19
N ALA A 595 -16.58 -37.87 -38.82
CA ALA A 595 -16.81 -36.43 -38.65
C ALA A 595 -17.92 -36.09 -37.61
N SER A 596 -18.02 -36.90 -36.55
CA SER A 596 -18.94 -36.73 -35.42
C SER A 596 -18.32 -36.03 -34.22
N ALA A 597 -17.04 -35.64 -34.28
CA ALA A 597 -16.40 -34.80 -33.28
C ALA A 597 -15.48 -33.75 -33.93
N TYR A 598 -15.16 -32.71 -33.17
CA TYR A 598 -14.29 -31.62 -33.61
C TYR A 598 -13.52 -31.02 -32.45
N VAL A 599 -12.42 -30.34 -32.79
CA VAL A 599 -11.71 -29.45 -31.87
C VAL A 599 -11.84 -28.03 -32.41
N LEU A 600 -12.34 -27.14 -31.56
CA LEU A 600 -12.46 -25.70 -31.81
C LEU A 600 -11.67 -24.98 -30.72
N TYR A 601 -10.76 -24.11 -31.10
CA TYR A 601 -9.91 -23.39 -30.15
C TYR A 601 -9.47 -22.02 -30.68
N SER A 602 -9.07 -21.17 -29.75
CA SER A 602 -8.35 -19.92 -29.99
C SER A 602 -6.89 -20.12 -29.61
N VAL A 603 -5.99 -19.43 -30.30
CA VAL A 603 -4.54 -19.49 -30.01
C VAL A 603 -4.24 -18.90 -28.61
N GLY A 604 -5.05 -17.95 -28.17
CA GLY A 604 -4.94 -17.42 -26.81
C GLY A 604 -3.84 -16.37 -26.64
N PRO A 605 -3.51 -16.00 -25.39
CA PRO A 605 -2.80 -14.77 -25.07
C PRO A 605 -1.32 -14.71 -25.45
N ASP A 606 -0.67 -15.85 -25.73
CA ASP A 606 0.72 -15.88 -26.18
C ASP A 606 0.87 -15.74 -27.70
N ALA A 607 -0.24 -15.84 -28.44
CA ALA A 607 -0.30 -15.84 -29.89
C ALA A 607 0.55 -16.94 -30.56
N GLU A 608 0.88 -18.01 -29.84
CA GLU A 608 1.58 -19.19 -30.38
C GLU A 608 0.62 -20.37 -30.49
N ASP A 609 0.45 -20.95 -31.69
CA ASP A 609 -0.48 -22.06 -31.91
C ASP A 609 0.08 -23.38 -31.36
N ASN A 610 -0.53 -23.90 -30.30
CA ASN A 610 -0.13 -25.16 -29.65
C ASN A 610 -0.96 -26.37 -30.14
N GLY A 611 -1.76 -26.20 -31.20
CA GLY A 611 -2.53 -27.24 -31.86
C GLY A 611 -3.82 -27.66 -31.15
N GLY A 612 -4.27 -26.88 -30.15
CA GLY A 612 -5.51 -27.13 -29.41
C GLY A 612 -5.47 -28.47 -28.66
N GLN A 613 -4.33 -28.81 -28.06
CA GLN A 613 -4.19 -30.04 -27.28
C GLN A 613 -4.95 -29.92 -25.95
N PRO A 614 -5.75 -30.91 -25.53
CA PRO A 614 -6.40 -30.88 -24.23
C PRO A 614 -5.36 -30.77 -23.10
N ASP A 615 -5.68 -29.99 -22.08
CA ASP A 615 -4.90 -29.97 -20.83
C ASP A 615 -5.02 -31.36 -20.20
N GLU A 616 -3.99 -32.21 -20.37
CA GLU A 616 -3.99 -33.61 -19.88
C GLU A 616 -4.07 -33.69 -18.34
N ASP A 617 -3.96 -32.56 -17.65
CA ASP A 617 -3.84 -32.51 -16.20
C ASP A 617 -4.61 -31.29 -15.64
N PHE A 618 -5.92 -31.47 -15.42
CA PHE A 618 -6.84 -30.45 -14.88
C PHE A 618 -6.35 -29.81 -13.56
N ASN A 619 -5.40 -30.44 -12.87
CA ASN A 619 -4.82 -29.99 -11.60
C ASN A 619 -3.39 -29.42 -11.71
N ALA A 620 -2.71 -29.47 -12.86
CA ALA A 620 -1.28 -29.17 -12.95
C ALA A 620 -0.92 -27.78 -13.49
N ARG A 621 -1.38 -26.76 -12.76
CA ARG A 621 -1.05 -25.33 -12.94
C ARG A 621 -1.56 -24.75 -14.27
N ARG A 622 -2.21 -23.58 -14.18
CA ARG A 622 -2.74 -22.74 -15.28
C ARG A 622 -1.68 -22.23 -16.28
N ASP A 623 -0.51 -22.85 -16.32
CA ASP A 623 0.71 -22.28 -16.90
C ASP A 623 1.20 -23.09 -18.13
N ARG A 624 0.49 -24.15 -18.55
CA ARG A 624 1.03 -25.13 -19.52
C ARG A 624 0.31 -25.23 -20.87
N ASN A 625 -0.92 -24.73 -21.00
CA ASN A 625 -1.52 -24.56 -22.31
C ASN A 625 -2.15 -23.17 -22.46
N PRO A 626 -1.56 -22.29 -23.28
CA PRO A 626 -2.10 -20.97 -23.54
C PRO A 626 -3.24 -20.97 -24.58
N ASP A 627 -3.41 -22.05 -25.36
CA ASP A 627 -4.57 -22.21 -26.25
C ASP A 627 -5.87 -22.28 -25.45
N ILE A 628 -6.88 -21.53 -25.89
CA ILE A 628 -8.21 -21.54 -25.27
C ILE A 628 -9.07 -22.56 -26.02
N ILE A 629 -9.23 -23.75 -25.44
CA ILE A 629 -10.09 -24.80 -26.00
C ILE A 629 -11.56 -24.44 -25.78
N LEU A 630 -12.29 -24.35 -26.88
CA LEU A 630 -13.71 -23.98 -26.91
C LEU A 630 -14.61 -25.21 -27.07
N SER A 631 -14.17 -26.18 -27.86
CA SER A 631 -14.92 -27.43 -28.06
C SER A 631 -15.11 -28.20 -26.75
N PRO A 632 -16.08 -29.13 -26.70
CA PRO A 632 -16.24 -30.06 -25.58
C PRO A 632 -14.95 -30.87 -25.33
N PRO A 633 -14.66 -31.30 -24.09
CA PRO A 633 -13.53 -32.17 -23.80
C PRO A 633 -13.62 -33.47 -24.60
N ALA A 634 -12.48 -33.93 -25.14
CA ALA A 634 -12.41 -35.07 -26.06
C ALA A 634 -12.62 -36.45 -25.39
N ASN A 635 -12.71 -36.51 -24.06
CA ASN A 635 -12.79 -37.77 -23.31
C ASN A 635 -14.15 -37.93 -22.62
N ASP A 636 -14.77 -39.07 -22.92
CA ASP A 636 -15.65 -39.82 -22.05
C ASP A 636 -15.17 -39.76 -20.59
N ALA A 637 -15.85 -38.93 -19.81
CA ALA A 637 -16.07 -39.16 -18.40
C ALA A 637 -17.40 -38.51 -18.05
N SER A 638 -18.48 -39.12 -18.52
CA SER A 638 -19.72 -39.08 -17.73
C SER A 638 -19.34 -39.44 -16.29
N PRO A 639 -19.66 -38.59 -15.30
CA PRO A 639 -19.53 -39.00 -13.90
C PRO A 639 -20.40 -40.21 -13.56
#